data_AF-A0A819F6Y2-F1
#
_entry.id   AF-A0A819F6Y2-F1
#
_cell.length_a   1.000
_cell.length_b   1.000
_cell.length_c   1.000
_cell.angle_alpha   90.00
_cell.angle_beta   90.00
_cell.angle_gamma   90.00
#
_symmetry.space_group_name_H-M   'P 1'
#
loop_
_entity.id
_entity.type
_entity.pdbx_description
1 polymer ?
#
loop_
_entity_poly.entity_id
_entity_poly.type
_entity_poly.pdbx_seq_one_letter_code
_entity_poly.pdbx_strand_id
1 'polypeptide(L)'
;MVFCIAFIPNALIGNNEELSKIADFEANYTADKAIWWYTRNSFLYRLLNRALRTENFDVIYKFRSFIADLHQQLKRMHPAYVDRIFSSEDTQIFYVYRGQRLFSKDFEKLKQNINGFVSMNTFLSTTTQSSVALIYSGNGEGRPLFESVLFEIEIEQPYSTEPFTDICPVSFFKNEHEVLFTIGCIFRINSIYDLTSTIWIINLSLVTYNDKDVGRLSQFLRESVNLKPTFKDLIYIFLHMHDYQRVVRYSKILLEQSSITDDDRVDIYLTLGDAELHINGDFIKAEKCFMDVQQIALATSPCNYHILVLFYESMALLQIEKNNYTIALELLSKVLDIALDYSFESNIIIRTYSNLGLVYRKILNFDRACENYELALNIITQSNTLPKLHPLHPVIHNNLAYTKQLQNDYDEALKHYDLALEIERKSLPSIHSITATTLCNIGLLYTMKRENEKALDTYQKVLVMVNEIFGDDHPRLGVVFHNLGDLFLRTGQYEQAKEYLNKALKIRLNSPDVDADDRAATFTSLGLVNLRLGSFNKSLYYCFQALYIRSKIPETATNNIFDTYSVLARYYLSKSDYCQALRYCELAQYRCPYKSIKLVSVHQVFGDVLYQMEQFDEAISHYQTSIDIQLQLAGRNNVCLAELYLSIGIVYGSKEEINEALKCFVKGRSLAFEDSSLMANLHQATADIYLELKQFDKVVEHLDQVKMHCDKLALNKSIPVAKMSRTIGILNLKKGNFDDARTNLMEALMIFEKESSEFQLIIADTYLHLGCACEKLNKIDQALEIFEKVKTMNSIIYPKNHSYMAGIYHRLSVLLLDKNLLQESLTNAEHALEAAKSSYSINYNELARIHDTLTRIHLKRKDFARAHLEIQNGFATRQMRCPNDLPLSQIHLANAYTHENRTKEAIDLLNDIHEDQLLSVHHYTSAQLSKDMAAAYYNLKQYESALRILQFTLSHITDGEHYLEAEAHFLMGTICWKLGDKPQTLEHLQQALIVLDKKNTQVVHARP
;
A
#
# COMPACT_ATOMS: atom_id res chain seq x y z
N MET A 1 -52.70 12.06 27.16
CA MET A 1 -51.96 11.76 28.42
C MET A 1 -52.08 10.30 28.85
N VAL A 2 -53.27 9.70 28.89
CA VAL A 2 -53.49 8.30 29.35
C VAL A 2 -52.66 7.23 28.59
N PHE A 3 -52.30 7.46 27.33
CA PHE A 3 -51.46 6.53 26.54
C PHE A 3 -49.94 6.58 26.86
N CYS A 4 -49.45 7.61 27.56
CA CYS A 4 -48.01 7.88 27.66
C CYS A 4 -47.30 7.10 28.79
N ILE A 5 -48.06 6.62 29.78
CA ILE A 5 -47.54 5.98 31.00
C ILE A 5 -47.59 4.44 30.92
N ALA A 6 -48.37 3.85 30.01
CA ALA A 6 -48.57 2.39 29.88
C ALA A 6 -47.28 1.56 29.67
N PHE A 7 -46.14 2.18 29.36
CA PHE A 7 -44.84 1.51 29.17
C PHE A 7 -43.91 1.59 30.40
N ILE A 8 -44.21 2.48 31.34
CA ILE A 8 -43.49 2.66 32.61
C ILE A 8 -43.64 1.46 33.58
N PRO A 9 -44.76 0.68 33.59
CA PRO A 9 -44.92 -0.46 34.49
C PRO A 9 -43.77 -1.46 34.39
N ASN A 10 -43.25 -1.72 33.18
CA ASN A 10 -42.22 -2.74 32.96
C ASN A 10 -40.85 -2.38 33.57
N ALA A 11 -40.52 -1.10 33.72
CA ALA A 11 -39.26 -0.65 34.32
C ALA A 11 -39.33 -0.47 35.84
N LEU A 12 -40.54 -0.48 36.41
CA LEU A 12 -40.83 -0.26 37.84
C LEU A 12 -41.50 -1.47 38.51
N ILE A 13 -41.54 -2.64 37.85
CA ILE A 13 -42.07 -3.89 38.41
C ILE A 13 -41.36 -4.17 39.74
N GLY A 14 -42.11 -4.13 40.85
CA GLY A 14 -41.60 -4.35 42.21
C GLY A 14 -41.57 -3.12 43.13
N ASN A 15 -41.76 -1.90 42.61
CA ASN A 15 -41.84 -0.68 43.42
C ASN A 15 -43.30 -0.19 43.57
N ASN A 16 -44.02 -0.77 44.52
CA ASN A 16 -45.44 -0.48 44.78
C ASN A 16 -45.71 0.99 45.15
N GLU A 17 -44.73 1.69 45.73
CA GLU A 17 -44.86 3.10 46.12
C GLU A 17 -44.88 4.04 44.91
N GLU A 18 -44.01 3.82 43.93
CA GLU A 18 -43.98 4.61 42.68
C GLU A 18 -45.18 4.30 41.77
N LEU A 19 -45.63 3.03 41.72
CA LEU A 19 -46.84 2.66 40.99
C LEU A 19 -48.10 3.34 41.56
N SER A 20 -48.19 3.49 42.89
CA SER A 20 -49.27 4.25 43.53
C SER A 20 -49.20 5.74 43.20
N LYS A 21 -48.00 6.34 43.17
CA LYS A 21 -47.80 7.74 42.75
C LYS A 21 -48.16 7.99 41.29
N ILE A 22 -47.93 7.00 40.41
CA ILE A 22 -48.34 7.02 39.00
C ILE A 22 -49.86 7.07 38.88
N ALA A 23 -50.57 6.17 39.56
CA ALA A 23 -52.04 6.12 39.52
C ALA A 23 -52.66 7.42 40.09
N ASP A 24 -52.07 7.98 41.15
CA ASP A 24 -52.45 9.28 41.72
C ASP A 24 -52.23 10.43 40.71
N PHE A 25 -51.12 10.43 39.97
CA PHE A 25 -50.89 11.38 38.88
C PHE A 25 -51.95 11.26 37.78
N GLU A 26 -52.28 10.05 37.34
CA GLU A 26 -53.30 9.84 36.31
C GLU A 26 -54.70 10.30 36.73
N ALA A 27 -55.05 10.11 38.01
CA ALA A 27 -56.36 10.48 38.54
C ALA A 27 -56.48 12.00 38.83
N ASN A 28 -55.42 12.64 39.32
CA ASN A 28 -55.48 13.96 39.95
C ASN A 28 -54.67 15.05 39.23
N TYR A 29 -54.06 14.76 38.08
CA TYR A 29 -53.30 15.75 37.30
C TYR A 29 -54.21 16.80 36.62
N THR A 30 -53.78 18.06 36.69
CA THR A 30 -54.36 19.20 35.96
C THR A 30 -53.23 20.11 35.50
N ALA A 31 -53.37 20.80 34.37
CA ALA A 31 -52.34 21.69 33.82
C ALA A 31 -51.87 22.77 34.81
N ASP A 32 -52.75 23.29 35.66
CA ASP A 32 -52.42 24.30 36.69
C ASP A 32 -51.63 23.73 37.89
N LYS A 33 -51.40 22.42 37.94
CA LYS A 33 -50.59 21.73 38.96
C LYS A 33 -49.31 21.12 38.37
N ALA A 34 -48.92 21.47 37.14
CA ALA A 34 -47.75 20.89 36.48
C ALA A 34 -46.46 21.06 37.30
N ILE A 35 -46.20 22.26 37.86
CA ILE A 35 -45.02 22.54 38.71
C ILE A 35 -45.07 21.72 40.02
N TRP A 36 -46.25 21.57 40.63
CA TRP A 36 -46.42 20.76 41.83
C TRP A 36 -46.04 19.29 41.58
N TRP A 37 -46.50 18.74 40.45
CA TRP A 37 -46.17 17.37 40.05
C TRP A 37 -44.70 17.21 39.61
N TYR A 38 -44.12 18.23 38.99
CA TYR A 38 -42.71 18.24 38.62
C TYR A 38 -41.79 18.26 39.85
N THR A 39 -42.15 18.99 40.90
CA THR A 39 -41.34 19.13 42.13
C THR A 39 -41.62 18.03 43.16
N ARG A 40 -42.72 17.29 43.04
CA ARG A 40 -43.02 16.14 43.91
C ARG A 40 -41.96 15.05 43.73
N ASN A 41 -41.50 14.48 44.86
CA ASN A 41 -40.58 13.34 44.87
C ASN A 41 -41.22 12.08 44.23
N SER A 42 -41.13 12.01 42.91
CA SER A 42 -41.75 11.02 42.04
C SER A 42 -40.81 10.67 40.88
N PHE A 43 -41.08 9.56 40.20
CA PHE A 43 -40.33 9.18 38.99
C PHE A 43 -40.35 10.26 37.89
N LEU A 44 -41.37 11.14 37.83
CA LEU A 44 -41.56 12.12 36.75
C LEU A 44 -40.38 13.08 36.62
N TYR A 45 -39.97 13.71 37.73
CA TYR A 45 -38.83 14.63 37.77
C TYR A 45 -37.55 13.94 37.26
N ARG A 46 -37.28 12.72 37.76
CA ARG A 46 -36.06 11.96 37.44
C ARG A 46 -36.05 11.49 35.99
N LEU A 47 -37.18 10.97 35.52
CA LEU A 47 -37.33 10.43 34.16
C LEU A 47 -37.25 11.54 33.12
N LEU A 48 -37.98 12.63 33.34
CA LEU A 48 -38.01 13.78 32.43
C LEU A 48 -36.64 14.46 32.37
N ASN A 49 -36.02 14.77 33.51
CA ASN A 49 -34.70 15.42 33.51
C ASN A 49 -33.60 14.49 32.96
N ARG A 50 -33.69 13.17 33.19
CA ARG A 50 -32.78 12.22 32.55
C ARG A 50 -32.97 12.22 31.04
N ALA A 51 -34.21 12.14 30.57
CA ALA A 51 -34.50 12.13 29.13
C ALA A 51 -34.04 13.41 28.44
N LEU A 52 -34.28 14.56 29.06
CA LEU A 52 -33.83 15.86 28.57
C LEU A 52 -32.28 15.98 28.55
N ARG A 53 -31.58 15.44 29.56
CA ARG A 53 -30.10 15.44 29.59
C ARG A 53 -29.46 14.48 28.59
N THR A 54 -30.07 13.32 28.37
CA THR A 54 -29.54 12.30 27.43
C THR A 54 -30.15 12.43 26.04
N GLU A 55 -30.89 13.50 25.77
CA GLU A 55 -31.59 13.75 24.50
C GLU A 55 -32.42 12.53 24.03
N ASN A 56 -33.09 11.87 24.98
CA ASN A 56 -33.95 10.73 24.68
C ASN A 56 -35.28 11.24 24.10
N PHE A 57 -35.27 11.50 22.79
CA PHE A 57 -36.40 12.05 22.04
C PHE A 57 -37.69 11.26 22.22
N ASP A 58 -37.63 9.92 22.30
CA ASP A 58 -38.80 9.06 22.50
C ASP A 58 -39.53 9.39 23.81
N VAL A 59 -38.79 9.61 24.90
CA VAL A 59 -39.35 9.96 26.21
C VAL A 59 -39.81 11.41 26.23
N ILE A 60 -38.99 12.34 25.71
CA ILE A 60 -39.35 13.77 25.62
C ILE A 60 -40.65 13.96 24.84
N TYR A 61 -40.78 13.29 23.69
CA TYR A 61 -41.96 13.33 22.85
C TYR A 61 -43.21 12.79 23.57
N LYS A 62 -43.07 11.69 24.33
CA LYS A 62 -44.18 11.14 25.13
C LYS A 62 -44.64 12.11 26.23
N PHE A 63 -43.72 12.86 26.83
CA PHE A 63 -44.01 13.87 27.85
C PHE A 63 -44.33 15.27 27.28
N ARG A 64 -44.38 15.45 25.95
CA ARG A 64 -44.53 16.77 25.31
C ARG A 64 -45.67 17.63 25.85
N SER A 65 -46.82 17.03 26.14
CA SER A 65 -47.98 17.75 26.70
C SER A 65 -47.73 18.21 28.13
N PHE A 66 -47.11 17.38 28.96
CA PHE A 66 -46.72 17.75 30.33
C PHE A 66 -45.63 18.83 30.34
N ILE A 67 -44.64 18.72 29.45
CA ILE A 67 -43.60 19.74 29.23
C ILE A 67 -44.26 21.07 28.82
N ALA A 68 -45.18 21.04 27.85
CA ALA A 68 -45.91 22.22 27.41
C ALA A 68 -46.72 22.89 28.54
N ASP A 69 -47.42 22.09 29.36
CA ASP A 69 -48.16 22.59 30.52
C ASP A 69 -47.22 23.25 31.55
N LEU A 70 -46.05 22.65 31.80
CA LEU A 70 -45.03 23.20 32.70
C LEU A 70 -44.48 24.55 32.20
N HIS A 71 -44.14 24.64 30.90
CA HIS A 71 -43.77 25.90 30.25
C HIS A 71 -44.87 26.95 30.37
N GLN A 72 -46.13 26.56 30.11
CA GLN A 72 -47.26 27.48 30.14
C GLN A 72 -47.53 28.00 31.56
N GLN A 73 -47.43 27.14 32.57
CA GLN A 73 -47.59 27.53 33.97
C GLN A 73 -46.50 28.52 34.40
N LEU A 74 -45.23 28.26 34.08
CA LEU A 74 -44.13 29.20 34.34
C LEU A 74 -44.35 30.54 33.64
N LYS A 75 -44.78 30.51 32.37
CA LYS A 75 -45.07 31.71 31.59
C LYS A 75 -46.18 32.57 32.19
N ARG A 76 -47.21 31.96 32.79
CA ARG A 76 -48.29 32.69 33.48
C ARG A 76 -47.81 33.37 34.77
N MET A 77 -46.89 32.75 35.50
CA MET A 77 -46.39 33.27 36.77
C MET A 77 -45.28 34.32 36.61
N HIS A 78 -44.49 34.21 35.54
CA HIS A 78 -43.32 35.03 35.28
C HIS A 78 -43.53 36.56 35.40
N PRO A 79 -44.55 37.19 34.77
CA PRO A 79 -44.70 38.65 34.83
C PRO A 79 -44.86 39.19 36.25
N ALA A 80 -45.74 38.58 37.05
CA ALA A 80 -45.99 38.99 38.43
C ALA A 80 -44.78 38.80 39.36
N TYR A 81 -43.88 37.88 39.02
CA TYR A 81 -42.65 37.65 39.77
C TYR A 81 -41.56 38.68 39.41
N VAL A 82 -41.40 38.97 38.11
CA VAL A 82 -40.47 40.01 37.62
C VAL A 82 -40.86 41.38 38.18
N ASP A 83 -42.15 41.73 38.13
CA ASP A 83 -42.66 42.99 38.69
C ASP A 83 -42.36 43.11 40.19
N ARG A 84 -42.33 41.98 40.92
CA ARG A 84 -42.02 41.95 42.35
C ARG A 84 -40.54 42.19 42.63
N ILE A 85 -39.64 41.50 41.91
CA ILE A 85 -38.18 41.60 42.11
C ILE A 85 -37.68 43.01 41.80
N PHE A 86 -38.20 43.60 40.72
CA PHE A 86 -37.71 44.87 40.21
C PHE A 86 -38.68 46.04 40.50
N SER A 87 -39.36 45.97 41.65
CA SER A 87 -40.34 46.98 42.08
C SER A 87 -39.72 48.26 42.63
N SER A 88 -38.42 48.27 42.95
CA SER A 88 -37.65 49.44 43.39
C SER A 88 -36.77 50.00 42.28
N GLU A 89 -36.73 51.34 42.12
CA GLU A 89 -35.93 52.03 41.09
C GLU A 89 -34.41 51.72 41.16
N ASP A 90 -33.91 51.23 42.30
CA ASP A 90 -32.49 50.93 42.55
C ASP A 90 -32.06 49.48 42.21
N THR A 91 -32.99 48.54 42.00
CA THR A 91 -32.62 47.15 41.66
C THR A 91 -32.60 46.96 40.15
N GLN A 92 -31.42 47.00 39.54
CA GLN A 92 -31.24 46.75 38.10
C GLN A 92 -30.81 45.30 37.79
N ILE A 93 -30.22 44.61 38.76
CA ILE A 93 -29.61 43.29 38.61
C ILE A 93 -30.10 42.34 39.71
N PHE A 94 -30.43 41.11 39.34
CA PHE A 94 -30.85 40.03 40.24
C PHE A 94 -29.99 38.78 40.03
N TYR A 95 -29.50 38.18 41.11
CA TYR A 95 -28.65 36.99 41.07
C TYR A 95 -29.37 35.74 41.55
N VAL A 96 -29.14 34.64 40.85
CA VAL A 96 -29.49 33.28 41.27
C VAL A 96 -28.31 32.34 41.13
N TYR A 97 -28.28 31.32 41.97
CA TYR A 97 -27.14 30.43 42.11
C TYR A 97 -27.54 28.96 41.91
N ARG A 98 -26.61 28.17 41.36
CA ARG A 98 -26.77 26.71 41.23
C ARG A 98 -25.43 25.99 41.36
N GLY A 99 -25.30 25.14 42.36
CA GLY A 99 -24.17 24.21 42.46
C GLY A 99 -24.46 22.91 41.71
N GLN A 100 -23.50 22.42 40.92
CA GLN A 100 -23.53 21.09 40.33
C GLN A 100 -22.12 20.58 39.97
N ARG A 101 -22.01 19.29 39.68
CA ARG A 101 -20.81 18.69 39.09
C ARG A 101 -20.91 18.65 37.57
N LEU A 102 -19.82 19.00 36.88
CA LEU A 102 -19.68 18.92 35.43
C LEU A 102 -18.60 17.90 35.06
N PHE A 103 -18.72 17.22 33.92
CA PHE A 103 -17.63 16.40 33.41
C PHE A 103 -16.45 17.29 33.01
N SER A 104 -15.21 16.86 33.25
CA SER A 104 -14.01 17.66 32.95
C SER A 104 -13.93 18.06 31.47
N LYS A 105 -14.40 17.20 30.55
CA LYS A 105 -14.50 17.53 29.11
C LYS A 105 -15.46 18.70 28.83
N ASP A 106 -16.60 18.74 29.51
CA ASP A 106 -17.60 19.79 29.30
C ASP A 106 -17.18 21.09 30.00
N PHE A 107 -16.51 20.99 31.15
CA PHE A 107 -15.89 22.13 31.82
C PHE A 107 -14.80 22.77 30.96
N GLU A 108 -13.90 21.99 30.35
CA GLU A 108 -12.88 22.52 29.44
C GLU A 108 -13.48 23.21 28.22
N LYS A 109 -14.60 22.70 27.68
CA LYS A 109 -15.33 23.39 26.61
C LYS A 109 -15.89 24.74 27.05
N LEU A 110 -16.40 24.86 28.28
CA LEU A 110 -16.86 26.16 28.80
C LEU A 110 -15.69 27.13 28.95
N LYS A 111 -14.54 26.65 29.41
CA LYS A 111 -13.31 27.44 29.57
C LYS A 111 -12.74 27.95 28.25
N GLN A 112 -12.85 27.16 27.18
CA GLN A 112 -12.44 27.55 25.83
C GLN A 112 -13.40 28.55 25.16
N ASN A 113 -14.63 28.67 25.67
CA ASN A 113 -15.70 29.48 25.08
C ASN A 113 -16.17 30.62 26.00
N ILE A 114 -15.25 31.31 26.67
CA ILE A 114 -15.56 32.56 27.38
C ILE A 114 -16.10 33.58 26.36
N ASN A 115 -17.13 34.34 26.74
CA ASN A 115 -18.00 35.17 25.90
C ASN A 115 -18.92 34.40 24.93
N GLY A 116 -18.83 33.07 24.90
CA GLY A 116 -19.76 32.22 24.17
C GLY A 116 -21.10 32.04 24.90
N PHE A 117 -21.97 31.23 24.31
CA PHE A 117 -23.30 30.94 24.83
C PHE A 117 -23.41 29.48 25.32
N VAL A 118 -24.14 29.28 26.41
CA VAL A 118 -24.52 27.96 26.92
C VAL A 118 -26.04 27.91 27.07
N SER A 119 -26.67 26.85 26.59
CA SER A 119 -28.09 26.57 26.85
C SER A 119 -28.21 25.31 27.68
N MET A 120 -29.24 25.28 28.52
CA MET A 120 -29.55 24.12 29.35
C MET A 120 -30.73 23.37 28.74
N ASN A 121 -30.52 22.10 28.39
CA ASN A 121 -31.55 21.23 27.80
C ASN A 121 -32.62 20.78 28.82
N THR A 122 -32.57 21.25 30.08
CA THR A 122 -33.51 20.93 31.17
C THR A 122 -34.07 22.19 31.80
N PHE A 123 -35.23 22.08 32.48
CA PHE A 123 -35.69 23.11 33.41
C PHE A 123 -34.62 23.35 34.48
N LEU A 124 -34.09 24.57 34.54
CA LEU A 124 -32.97 24.91 35.40
C LEU A 124 -33.51 25.39 36.75
N SER A 125 -33.32 24.56 37.77
CA SER A 125 -33.62 24.90 39.15
C SER A 125 -32.47 25.68 39.78
N THR A 126 -32.77 26.80 40.42
CA THR A 126 -31.79 27.70 41.04
C THR A 126 -32.32 28.22 42.37
N THR A 127 -31.45 28.85 43.17
CA THR A 127 -31.83 29.47 44.44
C THR A 127 -31.25 30.87 44.55
N THR A 128 -31.88 31.74 45.33
CA THR A 128 -31.37 33.09 45.61
C THR A 128 -30.24 33.10 46.65
N GLN A 129 -29.99 31.97 47.32
CA GLN A 129 -28.97 31.84 48.36
C GLN A 129 -27.74 31.08 47.85
N SER A 130 -26.61 31.77 47.72
CA SER A 130 -25.34 31.17 47.28
C SER A 130 -24.84 30.06 48.21
N SER A 131 -25.06 30.21 49.53
CA SER A 131 -24.70 29.21 50.54
C SER A 131 -25.44 27.88 50.36
N VAL A 132 -26.72 27.94 49.98
CA VAL A 132 -27.53 26.74 49.68
C VAL A 132 -27.05 26.10 48.39
N ALA A 133 -26.83 26.89 47.34
CA ALA A 133 -26.33 26.39 46.06
C ALA A 133 -24.97 25.66 46.21
N LEU A 134 -24.08 26.18 47.06
CA LEU A 134 -22.74 25.61 47.26
C LEU A 134 -22.79 24.16 47.77
N ILE A 135 -23.78 23.80 48.60
CA ILE A 135 -23.97 22.44 49.12
C ILE A 135 -24.17 21.43 47.97
N TYR A 136 -24.81 21.85 46.87
CA TYR A 136 -25.10 20.99 45.72
C TYR A 136 -23.94 20.88 44.71
N SER A 137 -22.89 21.70 44.84
CA SER A 137 -21.68 21.58 44.00
C SER A 137 -20.87 20.30 44.30
N GLY A 138 -20.98 19.80 45.55
CA GLY A 138 -20.34 18.58 46.04
C GLY A 138 -18.84 18.75 46.34
N ASN A 139 -18.32 18.05 47.35
CA ASN A 139 -16.89 18.11 47.69
C ASN A 139 -16.05 17.41 46.62
N GLY A 140 -15.01 18.07 46.11
CA GLY A 140 -14.15 17.62 45.00
C GLY A 140 -13.17 16.48 45.33
N GLU A 141 -13.35 15.75 46.43
CA GLU A 141 -12.41 14.70 46.82
C GLU A 141 -12.69 13.40 46.04
N GLY A 142 -11.82 13.09 45.06
CA GLY A 142 -11.53 11.70 44.67
C GLY A 142 -12.17 11.14 43.38
N ARG A 143 -12.64 11.95 42.44
CA ARG A 143 -13.05 11.46 41.09
C ARG A 143 -12.48 12.33 39.97
N PRO A 144 -11.46 11.88 39.21
CA PRO A 144 -10.73 12.70 38.22
C PRO A 144 -11.53 13.03 36.94
N LEU A 145 -12.80 12.69 36.86
CA LEU A 145 -13.66 12.88 35.67
C LEU A 145 -14.63 14.06 35.81
N PHE A 146 -14.73 14.69 36.99
CA PHE A 146 -15.72 15.72 37.28
C PHE A 146 -15.11 16.92 38.01
N GLU A 147 -15.56 18.11 37.62
CA GLU A 147 -15.26 19.39 38.26
C GLU A 147 -16.48 19.86 39.06
N SER A 148 -16.25 20.41 40.25
CA SER A 148 -17.32 20.98 41.09
C SER A 148 -17.50 22.46 40.73
N VAL A 149 -18.71 22.84 40.37
CA VAL A 149 -19.00 24.16 39.82
C VAL A 149 -20.16 24.83 40.54
N LEU A 150 -20.01 26.12 40.81
CA LEU A 150 -21.07 27.03 41.22
C LEU A 150 -21.38 27.98 40.06
N PHE A 151 -22.57 27.87 39.51
CA PHE A 151 -23.08 28.86 38.57
C PHE A 151 -23.63 30.07 39.34
N GLU A 152 -23.11 31.24 39.01
CA GLU A 152 -23.62 32.54 39.43
C GLU A 152 -24.29 33.17 38.22
N ILE A 153 -25.62 33.29 38.26
CA ILE A 153 -26.43 33.72 37.11
C ILE A 153 -26.98 35.11 37.38
N GLU A 154 -26.55 36.05 36.56
CA GLU A 154 -26.93 37.44 36.52
C GLU A 154 -28.16 37.67 35.61
N ILE A 155 -29.14 38.43 36.11
CA ILE A 155 -30.38 38.77 35.40
C ILE A 155 -30.62 40.28 35.47
N GLU A 156 -30.70 40.96 34.32
CA GLU A 156 -30.88 42.42 34.20
C GLU A 156 -32.31 42.80 33.72
N GLN A 157 -32.75 44.04 34.00
CA GLN A 157 -34.08 44.58 33.63
C GLN A 157 -34.05 45.50 32.36
N PRO A 158 -35.11 45.62 31.52
CA PRO A 158 -36.22 44.71 31.24
C PRO A 158 -36.18 44.13 29.80
N TYR A 159 -37.00 43.10 29.57
CA TYR A 159 -37.60 42.64 28.31
C TYR A 159 -37.13 41.30 27.70
N SER A 160 -38.16 40.46 27.49
CA SER A 160 -38.26 39.30 26.58
C SER A 160 -37.22 38.19 26.80
N THR A 161 -37.07 37.72 28.03
CA THR A 161 -36.41 36.45 28.30
C THR A 161 -37.40 35.31 28.26
N GLU A 162 -36.88 34.10 28.09
CA GLU A 162 -37.65 32.91 28.37
C GLU A 162 -38.13 32.89 29.84
N PRO A 163 -39.34 32.37 30.12
CA PRO A 163 -39.96 32.53 31.42
C PRO A 163 -39.22 31.84 32.57
N PHE A 164 -39.09 32.53 33.69
CA PHE A 164 -38.62 32.01 34.98
C PHE A 164 -39.46 32.58 36.13
N THR A 165 -39.62 31.83 37.22
CA THR A 165 -40.37 32.32 38.39
C THR A 165 -39.92 31.63 39.67
N ASP A 166 -40.11 32.29 40.81
CA ASP A 166 -40.17 31.58 42.10
C ASP A 166 -41.35 30.62 42.09
N ILE A 167 -41.08 29.35 42.34
CA ILE A 167 -42.06 28.27 42.31
C ILE A 167 -42.52 27.85 43.70
N CYS A 168 -41.95 28.41 44.77
CA CYS A 168 -42.32 28.12 46.16
C CYS A 168 -43.84 28.14 46.44
N PRO A 169 -44.65 29.07 45.87
CA PRO A 169 -46.10 29.10 46.11
C PRO A 169 -46.88 27.88 45.58
N VAL A 170 -46.34 27.20 44.56
CA VAL A 170 -47.02 26.12 43.82
C VAL A 170 -46.24 24.80 43.81
N SER A 171 -45.01 24.79 44.34
CA SER A 171 -44.18 23.59 44.43
C SER A 171 -44.69 22.63 45.51
N PHE A 172 -44.22 21.39 45.45
CA PHE A 172 -44.43 20.42 46.51
C PHE A 172 -43.69 20.81 47.80
N PHE A 173 -42.51 21.43 47.66
CA PHE A 173 -41.67 21.89 48.77
C PHE A 173 -41.89 23.37 49.09
N LYS A 174 -42.92 23.67 49.88
CA LYS A 174 -43.36 25.05 50.21
C LYS A 174 -42.37 25.89 51.03
N ASN A 175 -41.28 25.30 51.50
CA ASN A 175 -40.28 25.98 52.34
C ASN A 175 -38.94 26.19 51.59
N GLU A 176 -38.85 25.78 50.33
CA GLU A 176 -37.64 25.89 49.53
C GLU A 176 -37.78 27.05 48.55
N HIS A 177 -36.90 28.06 48.69
CA HIS A 177 -36.82 29.18 47.75
C HIS A 177 -36.12 28.73 46.48
N GLU A 178 -36.93 28.27 45.52
CA GLU A 178 -36.51 27.74 44.24
C GLU A 178 -37.02 28.63 43.11
N VAL A 179 -36.09 29.11 42.27
CA VAL A 179 -36.40 29.81 41.02
C VAL A 179 -36.18 28.83 39.88
N LEU A 180 -37.26 28.54 39.14
CA LEU A 180 -37.24 27.59 38.04
C LEU A 180 -37.26 28.31 36.70
N PHE A 181 -36.28 28.03 35.86
CA PHE A 181 -36.24 28.48 34.47
C PHE A 181 -36.81 27.42 33.54
N THR A 182 -37.37 27.92 32.44
CA THR A 182 -37.87 27.08 31.35
C THR A 182 -36.74 26.42 30.54
N ILE A 183 -37.06 25.37 29.78
CA ILE A 183 -36.08 24.75 28.86
C ILE A 183 -35.77 25.70 27.71
N GLY A 184 -34.49 25.82 27.34
CA GLY A 184 -34.05 26.64 26.21
C GLY A 184 -33.28 27.88 26.64
N CYS A 185 -33.31 28.24 27.94
CA CYS A 185 -32.71 29.48 28.41
C CYS A 185 -31.23 29.52 28.01
N ILE A 186 -30.85 30.61 27.34
CA ILE A 186 -29.50 30.84 26.86
C ILE A 186 -28.80 31.78 27.85
N PHE A 187 -27.59 31.41 28.23
CA PHE A 187 -26.73 32.17 29.11
C PHE A 187 -25.42 32.49 28.41
N ARG A 188 -24.90 33.71 28.57
CA ARG A 188 -23.55 34.07 28.12
C ARG A 188 -22.56 33.74 29.22
N ILE A 189 -21.43 33.16 28.85
CA ILE A 189 -20.35 32.82 29.78
C ILE A 189 -19.46 34.05 29.95
N ASN A 190 -19.59 34.76 31.06
CA ASN A 190 -18.86 36.00 31.29
C ASN A 190 -17.43 35.74 31.76
N SER A 191 -17.29 34.93 32.81
CA SER A 191 -15.98 34.57 33.36
C SER A 191 -16.03 33.26 34.13
N ILE A 192 -14.87 32.61 34.25
CA ILE A 192 -14.68 31.39 35.04
C ILE A 192 -13.47 31.61 35.94
N TYR A 193 -13.63 31.47 37.24
CA TYR A 193 -12.56 31.67 38.21
C TYR A 193 -12.64 30.66 39.36
N ASP A 194 -11.50 30.40 40.00
CA ASP A 194 -11.36 29.44 41.09
C ASP A 194 -11.71 30.09 42.43
N LEU A 195 -12.55 29.44 43.25
CA LEU A 195 -12.92 29.91 44.58
C LEU A 195 -12.09 29.25 45.68
N THR A 196 -11.87 27.94 45.63
CA THR A 196 -11.24 27.16 46.73
C THR A 196 -10.36 26.00 46.24
N SER A 197 -9.70 26.10 45.08
CA SER A 197 -8.85 25.06 44.45
C SER A 197 -9.57 23.74 44.08
N THR A 198 -10.86 23.66 44.38
CA THR A 198 -11.73 22.48 44.26
C THR A 198 -13.12 22.81 43.74
N ILE A 199 -13.52 24.09 43.80
CA ILE A 199 -14.81 24.60 43.34
C ILE A 199 -14.54 25.81 42.43
N TRP A 200 -15.09 25.76 41.23
CA TRP A 200 -15.02 26.83 40.24
C TRP A 200 -16.32 27.63 40.24
N ILE A 201 -16.22 28.95 40.15
CA ILE A 201 -17.36 29.82 39.87
C ILE A 201 -17.42 30.07 38.36
N ILE A 202 -18.60 29.84 37.78
CA ILE A 202 -18.91 30.23 36.41
C ILE A 202 -19.95 31.33 36.47
N ASN A 203 -19.53 32.54 36.11
CA ASN A 203 -20.42 33.69 36.02
C ASN A 203 -21.12 33.69 34.66
N LEU A 204 -22.44 33.69 34.70
CA LEU A 204 -23.34 33.61 33.56
C LEU A 204 -24.28 34.82 33.57
N SER A 205 -24.59 35.40 32.42
CA SER A 205 -25.71 36.35 32.28
C SER A 205 -26.81 35.76 31.42
N LEU A 206 -28.08 35.88 31.86
CA LEU A 206 -29.23 35.46 31.07
C LEU A 206 -29.34 36.32 29.80
N VAL A 207 -29.39 35.67 28.63
CA VAL A 207 -29.39 36.35 27.33
C VAL A 207 -30.81 36.52 26.81
N THR A 208 -31.12 37.71 26.30
CA THR A 208 -32.43 38.03 25.72
C THR A 208 -32.45 37.80 24.21
N TYR A 209 -33.64 37.65 23.62
CA TYR A 209 -33.78 37.55 22.16
C TYR A 209 -33.33 38.82 21.39
N ASN A 210 -33.11 39.93 22.10
CA ASN A 210 -32.62 41.19 21.51
C ASN A 210 -31.09 41.27 21.43
N ASP A 211 -30.36 40.28 21.98
CA ASP A 211 -28.92 40.19 21.80
C ASP A 211 -28.59 40.00 20.31
N LYS A 212 -27.70 40.83 19.75
CA LYS A 212 -27.41 40.86 18.31
C LYS A 212 -26.84 39.54 17.80
N ASP A 213 -26.10 38.81 18.62
CA ASP A 213 -25.44 37.56 18.22
C ASP A 213 -26.43 36.39 18.25
N VAL A 214 -27.29 36.33 19.28
CA VAL A 214 -28.39 35.34 19.35
C VAL A 214 -29.48 35.65 18.34
N GLY A 215 -29.77 36.92 18.07
CA GLY A 215 -30.70 37.36 17.03
C GLY A 215 -30.28 36.88 15.64
N ARG A 216 -28.99 37.00 15.30
CA ARG A 216 -28.44 36.44 14.05
C ARG A 216 -28.48 34.93 14.00
N LEU A 217 -28.11 34.25 15.09
CA LEU A 217 -28.14 32.78 15.17
C LEU A 217 -29.57 32.24 15.05
N SER A 218 -30.52 32.84 15.76
CA SER A 218 -31.92 32.45 15.72
C SER A 218 -32.60 32.82 14.40
N GLN A 219 -32.21 33.93 13.77
CA GLN A 219 -32.62 34.26 12.41
C GLN A 219 -32.05 33.26 11.40
N PHE A 220 -30.75 32.93 11.47
CA PHE A 220 -30.13 31.90 10.64
C PHE A 220 -30.78 30.52 10.84
N LEU A 221 -31.12 30.14 12.07
CA LEU A 221 -31.85 28.90 12.37
C LEU A 221 -33.30 28.93 11.86
N ARG A 222 -33.99 30.07 11.92
CA ARG A 222 -35.35 30.23 11.37
C ARG A 222 -35.37 30.30 9.84
N GLU A 223 -34.34 30.88 9.24
CA GLU A 223 -34.16 30.94 7.79
C GLU A 223 -33.72 29.59 7.22
N SER A 224 -32.98 28.78 8.00
CA SER A 224 -32.63 27.41 7.65
C SER A 224 -33.74 26.39 7.98
N VAL A 225 -34.62 26.68 8.93
CA VAL A 225 -35.76 25.83 9.33
C VAL A 225 -37.07 26.61 9.17
N ASN A 226 -37.65 26.57 7.97
CA ASN A 226 -38.95 27.17 7.68
C ASN A 226 -40.06 26.57 8.58
N LEU A 227 -40.51 27.36 9.56
CA LEU A 227 -41.78 27.34 10.32
C LEU A 227 -42.53 26.00 10.59
N LYS A 228 -42.64 25.69 11.90
CA LYS A 228 -43.38 24.60 12.59
C LYS A 228 -42.83 23.18 12.33
N PRO A 229 -42.14 22.55 13.30
CA PRO A 229 -41.59 21.22 13.11
C PRO A 229 -42.74 20.22 12.91
N THR A 230 -42.86 19.73 11.70
CA THR A 230 -43.71 18.58 11.36
C THR A 230 -42.88 17.31 11.49
N PHE A 231 -43.53 16.15 11.62
CA PHE A 231 -42.84 14.86 11.64
C PHE A 231 -41.93 14.62 10.40
N LYS A 232 -42.21 15.32 9.30
CA LYS A 232 -41.42 15.34 8.06
C LYS A 232 -40.02 15.91 8.27
N ASP A 233 -39.90 17.00 9.04
CA ASP A 233 -38.61 17.64 9.32
C ASP A 233 -37.72 16.76 10.20
N LEU A 234 -38.31 16.03 11.15
CA LEU A 234 -37.61 15.04 11.97
C LEU A 234 -37.08 13.87 11.13
N ILE A 235 -37.87 13.37 10.19
CA ILE A 235 -37.44 12.32 9.26
C ILE A 235 -36.25 12.81 8.43
N TYR A 236 -36.31 14.04 7.92
CA TYR A 236 -35.22 14.65 7.14
C TYR A 236 -33.93 14.83 7.96
N ILE A 237 -34.06 15.28 9.22
CA ILE A 237 -32.92 15.40 10.15
C ILE A 237 -32.29 14.02 10.43
N PHE A 238 -33.11 13.00 10.69
CA PHE A 238 -32.59 11.64 10.92
C PHE A 238 -31.92 11.05 9.67
N LEU A 239 -32.43 11.37 8.47
CA LEU A 239 -31.82 10.97 7.21
C LEU A 239 -30.41 11.57 7.06
N HIS A 240 -30.25 12.87 7.36
CA HIS A 240 -28.93 13.54 7.36
C HIS A 240 -27.97 13.03 8.41
N MET A 241 -28.51 12.58 9.55
CA MET A 241 -27.73 11.95 10.62
C MET A 241 -27.38 10.48 10.31
N HIS A 242 -27.78 9.95 9.14
CA HIS A 242 -27.67 8.55 8.77
C HIS A 242 -28.31 7.57 9.78
N ASP A 243 -29.31 8.03 10.55
CA ASP A 243 -30.07 7.20 11.50
C ASP A 243 -31.30 6.61 10.81
N TYR A 244 -31.03 5.73 9.86
CA TYR A 244 -32.06 5.15 9.00
C TYR A 244 -33.09 4.33 9.78
N GLN A 245 -32.72 3.72 10.91
CA GLN A 245 -33.67 2.98 11.76
C GLN A 245 -34.77 3.88 12.31
N ARG A 246 -34.40 5.10 12.73
CA ARG A 246 -35.38 6.08 13.17
C ARG A 246 -36.18 6.63 12.00
N VAL A 247 -35.55 6.88 10.84
CA VAL A 247 -36.28 7.25 9.60
C VAL A 247 -37.39 6.25 9.32
N VAL A 248 -37.08 4.95 9.25
CA VAL A 248 -38.07 3.90 8.99
C VAL A 248 -39.21 3.89 10.01
N ARG A 249 -38.86 4.01 11.30
CA ARG A 249 -39.85 3.99 12.39
C ARG A 249 -40.80 5.19 12.32
N TYR A 250 -40.25 6.39 12.15
CA TYR A 250 -41.05 7.61 12.13
C TYR A 250 -41.84 7.76 10.82
N SER A 251 -41.29 7.32 9.68
CA SER A 251 -42.02 7.25 8.41
C SER A 251 -43.24 6.32 8.49
N LYS A 252 -43.12 5.14 9.13
CA LYS A 252 -44.25 4.21 9.33
C LYS A 252 -45.35 4.81 10.23
N ILE A 253 -44.96 5.46 11.34
CA ILE A 253 -45.90 6.13 12.25
C ILE A 253 -46.63 7.27 11.53
N LEU A 254 -45.94 8.00 10.65
CA LEU A 254 -46.55 9.06 9.87
C LEU A 254 -47.58 8.46 8.92
N LEU A 255 -47.22 7.46 8.11
CA LEU A 255 -48.14 6.81 7.15
C LEU A 255 -49.43 6.24 7.76
N GLU A 256 -49.45 5.90 9.06
CA GLU A 256 -50.63 5.44 9.79
C GLU A 256 -51.63 6.58 10.16
N GLN A 257 -51.26 7.84 10.01
CA GLN A 257 -52.11 9.00 10.34
C GLN A 257 -53.08 9.34 9.21
N SER A 258 -54.35 9.60 9.53
CA SER A 258 -55.42 9.87 8.57
C SER A 258 -55.40 11.25 7.91
N SER A 259 -54.48 12.14 8.29
CA SER A 259 -54.45 13.56 7.89
C SER A 259 -53.37 13.94 6.87
N ILE A 260 -52.72 12.97 6.21
CA ILE A 260 -51.59 13.22 5.30
C ILE A 260 -52.05 13.35 3.85
N THR A 261 -51.48 14.32 3.14
CA THR A 261 -51.73 14.54 1.70
C THR A 261 -51.06 13.47 0.85
N ASP A 262 -51.54 13.23 -0.37
CA ASP A 262 -50.93 12.22 -1.25
C ASP A 262 -49.51 12.61 -1.68
N ASP A 263 -49.19 13.90 -1.84
CA ASP A 263 -47.83 14.39 -2.11
C ASP A 263 -46.88 14.12 -0.93
N ASP A 264 -47.32 14.34 0.31
CA ASP A 264 -46.52 14.01 1.49
C ASP A 264 -46.32 12.50 1.63
N ARG A 265 -47.29 11.68 1.23
CA ARG A 265 -47.13 10.21 1.20
C ARG A 265 -46.06 9.79 0.19
N VAL A 266 -46.01 10.41 -0.98
CA VAL A 266 -44.97 10.16 -1.98
C VAL A 266 -43.59 10.43 -1.38
N ASP A 267 -43.37 11.62 -0.79
CA ASP A 267 -42.09 11.97 -0.16
C ASP A 267 -41.69 10.98 0.95
N ILE A 268 -42.66 10.57 1.78
CA ILE A 268 -42.41 9.61 2.87
C ILE A 268 -42.07 8.22 2.33
N TYR A 269 -42.78 7.73 1.30
CA TYR A 269 -42.49 6.43 0.69
C TYR A 269 -41.14 6.41 -0.04
N LEU A 270 -40.77 7.49 -0.73
CA LEU A 270 -39.45 7.64 -1.34
C LEU A 270 -38.36 7.60 -0.27
N THR A 271 -38.49 8.41 0.79
CA THR A 271 -37.54 8.47 1.90
C THR A 271 -37.47 7.13 2.66
N LEU A 272 -38.60 6.44 2.81
CA LEU A 272 -38.67 5.12 3.43
C LEU A 272 -37.97 4.07 2.57
N GLY A 273 -38.16 4.11 1.25
CA GLY A 273 -37.49 3.23 0.29
C GLY A 273 -35.97 3.38 0.38
N ASP A 274 -35.47 4.62 0.36
CA ASP A 274 -34.04 4.91 0.52
C ASP A 274 -33.49 4.44 1.86
N ALA A 275 -34.23 4.66 2.96
CA ALA A 275 -33.80 4.21 4.28
C ALA A 275 -33.79 2.67 4.41
N GLU A 276 -34.77 1.95 3.83
CA GLU A 276 -34.80 0.49 3.83
C GLU A 276 -33.65 -0.11 2.98
N LEU A 277 -33.18 0.60 1.93
CA LEU A 277 -31.96 0.24 1.20
C LEU A 277 -30.72 0.32 2.10
N HIS A 278 -30.57 1.42 2.84
CA HIS A 278 -29.39 1.66 3.67
C HIS A 278 -29.28 0.79 4.94
N ILE A 279 -30.39 0.36 5.55
CA ILE A 279 -30.34 -0.44 6.80
C ILE A 279 -29.99 -1.90 6.55
N ASN A 280 -30.57 -2.50 5.50
CA ASN A 280 -30.57 -3.95 5.33
C ASN A 280 -30.17 -4.41 3.93
N GLY A 281 -30.03 -3.51 2.95
CA GLY A 281 -29.97 -3.90 1.54
C GLY A 281 -31.23 -4.68 1.10
N ASP A 282 -32.36 -4.45 1.77
CA ASP A 282 -33.59 -5.22 1.52
C ASP A 282 -34.33 -4.63 0.32
N PHE A 283 -33.81 -4.96 -0.86
CA PHE A 283 -34.29 -4.46 -2.13
C PHE A 283 -35.79 -4.72 -2.37
N ILE A 284 -36.37 -5.75 -1.74
CA ILE A 284 -37.78 -6.12 -1.89
C ILE A 284 -38.67 -5.10 -1.19
N LYS A 285 -38.29 -4.65 0.02
CA LYS A 285 -39.05 -3.64 0.75
C LYS A 285 -38.94 -2.26 0.10
N ALA A 286 -37.75 -1.89 -0.36
CA ALA A 286 -37.56 -0.65 -1.10
C ALA A 286 -38.38 -0.62 -2.39
N GLU A 287 -38.34 -1.72 -3.17
CA GLU A 287 -39.15 -1.87 -4.38
C GLU A 287 -40.65 -1.77 -4.08
N LYS A 288 -41.12 -2.38 -2.98
CA LYS A 288 -42.51 -2.24 -2.55
C LYS A 288 -42.88 -0.79 -2.25
N CYS A 289 -42.04 -0.05 -1.53
CA CYS A 289 -42.28 1.37 -1.23
C CYS A 289 -42.36 2.21 -2.51
N PHE A 290 -41.48 1.97 -3.49
CA PHE A 290 -41.54 2.66 -4.77
C PHE A 290 -42.75 2.25 -5.62
N MET A 291 -43.18 1.00 -5.57
CA MET A 291 -44.41 0.55 -6.23
C MET A 291 -45.67 1.19 -5.60
N ASP A 292 -45.66 1.44 -4.28
CA ASP A 292 -46.73 2.19 -3.61
C ASP A 292 -46.80 3.65 -4.11
N VAL A 293 -45.65 4.29 -4.41
CA VAL A 293 -45.60 5.60 -5.09
C VAL A 293 -46.22 5.54 -6.49
N GLN A 294 -45.94 4.47 -7.25
CA GLN A 294 -46.54 4.28 -8.57
C GLN A 294 -48.07 4.15 -8.50
N GLN A 295 -48.59 3.43 -7.50
CA GLN A 295 -50.04 3.30 -7.30
C GLN A 295 -50.70 4.64 -6.99
N ILE A 296 -50.07 5.47 -6.16
CA ILE A 296 -50.55 6.84 -5.88
C ILE A 296 -50.58 7.66 -7.19
N ALA A 297 -49.50 7.60 -7.97
CA ALA A 297 -49.39 8.31 -9.24
C ALA A 297 -50.47 7.89 -10.27
N LEU A 298 -50.89 6.62 -10.27
CA LEU A 298 -51.94 6.08 -11.14
C LEU A 298 -53.36 6.35 -10.62
N ALA A 299 -53.54 6.50 -9.30
CA ALA A 299 -54.83 6.71 -8.65
C ALA A 299 -55.30 8.18 -8.71
N THR A 300 -54.37 9.13 -8.64
CA THR A 300 -54.65 10.53 -8.97
C THR A 300 -54.78 10.70 -10.49
N SER A 301 -55.88 11.29 -10.97
CA SER A 301 -56.22 11.49 -12.40
C SER A 301 -55.09 12.09 -13.28
N PRO A 302 -55.19 12.00 -14.62
CA PRO A 302 -54.03 11.82 -15.50
C PRO A 302 -53.15 13.06 -15.51
N CYS A 303 -51.83 12.85 -15.47
CA CYS A 303 -50.76 13.86 -15.65
C CYS A 303 -50.17 14.49 -14.39
N ASN A 304 -49.91 13.72 -13.33
CA ASN A 304 -48.89 14.12 -12.34
C ASN A 304 -47.50 13.59 -12.76
N TYR A 305 -47.03 14.05 -13.93
CA TYR A 305 -45.76 13.62 -14.54
C TYR A 305 -44.56 13.80 -13.60
N HIS A 306 -44.64 14.73 -12.64
CA HIS A 306 -43.63 14.94 -11.61
C HIS A 306 -43.44 13.71 -10.71
N ILE A 307 -44.53 13.13 -10.20
CA ILE A 307 -44.48 11.93 -9.33
C ILE A 307 -43.96 10.73 -10.13
N LEU A 308 -44.36 10.63 -11.41
CA LEU A 308 -43.92 9.54 -12.28
C LEU A 308 -42.41 9.62 -12.58
N VAL A 309 -41.87 10.83 -12.76
CA VAL A 309 -40.42 11.08 -12.89
C VAL A 309 -39.68 10.66 -11.62
N LEU A 310 -40.15 11.07 -10.43
CA LEU A 310 -39.55 10.68 -9.15
C LEU A 310 -39.56 9.16 -8.93
N PHE A 311 -40.67 8.50 -9.31
CA PHE A 311 -40.77 7.04 -9.27
C PHE A 311 -39.75 6.36 -10.19
N TYR A 312 -39.72 6.73 -11.48
CA TYR A 312 -38.81 6.10 -12.44
C TYR A 312 -37.34 6.37 -12.10
N GLU A 313 -37.02 7.55 -11.56
CA GLU A 313 -35.67 7.86 -11.10
C GLU A 313 -35.26 7.00 -9.90
N SER A 314 -36.11 6.90 -8.88
CA SER A 314 -35.84 6.08 -7.68
C SER A 314 -35.74 4.59 -8.02
N MET A 315 -36.61 4.12 -8.93
CA MET A 315 -36.52 2.77 -9.48
C MET A 315 -35.25 2.57 -10.32
N ALA A 316 -34.83 3.55 -11.10
CA ALA A 316 -33.58 3.46 -11.84
C ALA A 316 -32.38 3.33 -10.89
N LEU A 317 -32.30 4.17 -9.85
CA LEU A 317 -31.27 4.10 -8.82
C LEU A 317 -31.26 2.73 -8.12
N LEU A 318 -32.44 2.20 -7.77
CA LEU A 318 -32.58 0.85 -7.22
C LEU A 318 -32.03 -0.22 -8.18
N GLN A 319 -32.31 -0.12 -9.48
CA GLN A 319 -31.79 -1.08 -10.45
C GLN A 319 -30.27 -0.94 -10.65
N ILE A 320 -29.71 0.27 -10.52
CA ILE A 320 -28.27 0.49 -10.52
C ILE A 320 -27.61 -0.24 -9.35
N GLU A 321 -28.16 -0.12 -8.14
CA GLU A 321 -27.68 -0.84 -6.95
C GLU A 321 -27.81 -2.36 -7.09
N LYS A 322 -28.86 -2.85 -7.78
CA LYS A 322 -29.03 -4.27 -8.14
C LYS A 322 -28.11 -4.72 -9.29
N ASN A 323 -27.30 -3.83 -9.89
CA ASN A 323 -26.50 -4.06 -11.11
C ASN A 323 -27.32 -4.44 -12.36
N ASN A 324 -28.61 -4.08 -12.42
CA ASN A 324 -29.49 -4.29 -13.56
C ASN A 324 -29.48 -3.08 -14.50
N TYR A 325 -28.34 -2.86 -15.16
CA TYR A 325 -28.10 -1.62 -15.91
C TYR A 325 -28.98 -1.44 -17.15
N THR A 326 -29.46 -2.50 -17.78
CA THR A 326 -30.36 -2.42 -18.95
C THR A 326 -31.70 -1.79 -18.59
N ILE A 327 -32.31 -2.28 -17.50
CA ILE A 327 -33.57 -1.73 -16.99
C ILE A 327 -33.36 -0.31 -16.47
N ALA A 328 -32.22 -0.03 -15.81
CA ALA A 328 -31.88 1.32 -15.37
C ALA A 328 -31.82 2.31 -16.55
N LEU A 329 -31.22 1.93 -17.69
CA LEU A 329 -31.20 2.76 -18.90
C LEU A 329 -32.59 3.02 -19.45
N GLU A 330 -33.46 2.00 -19.53
CA GLU A 330 -34.84 2.16 -20.00
C GLU A 330 -35.68 3.07 -19.09
N LEU A 331 -35.46 2.99 -17.77
CA LEU A 331 -36.14 3.85 -16.81
C LEU A 331 -35.64 5.29 -16.89
N LEU A 332 -34.33 5.51 -16.98
CA LEU A 332 -33.74 6.85 -17.12
C LEU A 332 -34.09 7.50 -18.47
N SER A 333 -34.19 6.72 -19.56
CA SER A 333 -34.65 7.26 -20.84
C SER A 333 -36.11 7.71 -20.76
N LYS A 334 -36.98 6.95 -20.09
CA LYS A 334 -38.38 7.37 -19.84
C LYS A 334 -38.45 8.65 -19.01
N VAL A 335 -37.59 8.78 -17.98
CA VAL A 335 -37.50 10.03 -17.20
C VAL A 335 -37.12 11.19 -18.10
N LEU A 336 -36.12 11.00 -18.96
CA LEU A 336 -35.64 12.05 -19.86
C LEU A 336 -36.71 12.46 -20.88
N ASP A 337 -37.41 11.50 -21.50
CA ASP A 337 -38.49 11.75 -22.45
C ASP A 337 -39.61 12.59 -21.80
N ILE A 338 -40.06 12.19 -20.60
CA ILE A 338 -41.08 12.94 -19.85
C ILE A 338 -40.56 14.33 -19.44
N ALA A 339 -39.30 14.42 -19.00
CA ALA A 339 -38.72 15.68 -18.56
C ALA A 339 -38.60 16.71 -19.71
N LEU A 340 -38.26 16.23 -20.92
CA LEU A 340 -38.13 17.06 -22.12
C LEU A 340 -39.50 17.46 -22.71
N ASP A 341 -40.45 16.54 -22.78
CA ASP A 341 -41.78 16.78 -23.37
C ASP A 341 -42.60 17.82 -22.58
N TYR A 342 -42.42 17.87 -21.25
CA TYR A 342 -43.21 18.72 -20.36
C TYR A 342 -42.41 19.91 -19.78
N SER A 343 -41.22 20.20 -20.31
CA SER A 343 -40.38 21.34 -19.91
C SER A 343 -40.14 21.44 -18.40
N PHE A 344 -39.78 20.31 -17.77
CA PHE A 344 -39.48 20.24 -16.35
C PHE A 344 -38.22 21.04 -15.97
N GLU A 345 -38.04 21.28 -14.66
CA GLU A 345 -36.87 21.98 -14.13
C GLU A 345 -35.56 21.41 -14.68
N SER A 346 -34.65 22.30 -15.09
CA SER A 346 -33.34 21.93 -15.63
C SER A 346 -32.56 20.98 -14.70
N ASN A 347 -32.79 21.05 -13.38
CA ASN A 347 -32.19 20.17 -12.38
C ASN A 347 -32.46 18.68 -12.60
N ILE A 348 -33.69 18.31 -12.96
CA ILE A 348 -34.09 16.91 -13.20
C ILE A 348 -33.37 16.38 -14.44
N ILE A 349 -33.31 17.19 -15.49
CA ILE A 349 -32.65 16.83 -16.75
C ILE A 349 -31.15 16.64 -16.53
N ILE A 350 -30.49 17.57 -15.81
CA ILE A 350 -29.07 17.48 -15.45
C ILE A 350 -28.78 16.21 -14.64
N ARG A 351 -29.60 15.92 -13.62
CA ARG A 351 -29.42 14.73 -12.76
C ARG A 351 -29.63 13.44 -13.55
N THR A 352 -30.64 13.40 -14.41
CA THR A 352 -30.90 12.25 -15.31
C THR A 352 -29.74 11.99 -16.26
N TYR A 353 -29.19 13.02 -16.92
CA TYR A 353 -28.00 12.87 -17.75
C TYR A 353 -26.78 12.41 -16.95
N SER A 354 -26.57 12.94 -15.74
CA SER A 354 -25.50 12.46 -14.85
C SER A 354 -25.69 10.97 -14.50
N ASN A 355 -26.91 10.54 -14.20
CA ASN A 355 -27.21 9.14 -13.90
C ASN A 355 -27.04 8.23 -15.12
N LEU A 356 -27.47 8.66 -16.32
CA LEU A 356 -27.19 7.95 -17.57
C LEU A 356 -25.69 7.80 -17.81
N GLY A 357 -24.92 8.85 -17.56
CA GLY A 357 -23.46 8.80 -17.60
C GLY A 357 -22.88 7.78 -16.63
N LEU A 358 -23.42 7.68 -15.40
CA LEU A 358 -23.00 6.69 -14.41
C LEU A 358 -23.29 5.26 -14.88
N VAL A 359 -24.47 5.02 -15.44
CA VAL A 359 -24.86 3.69 -15.94
C VAL A 359 -24.01 3.28 -17.14
N TYR A 360 -23.83 4.17 -18.13
CA TYR A 360 -22.97 3.89 -19.28
C TYR A 360 -21.52 3.60 -18.85
N ARG A 361 -21.00 4.34 -17.85
CA ARG A 361 -19.69 4.06 -17.26
C ARG A 361 -19.61 2.68 -16.62
N LYS A 362 -20.66 2.24 -15.91
CA LYS A 362 -20.71 0.90 -15.29
C LYS A 362 -20.77 -0.23 -16.32
N ILE A 363 -21.41 -0.01 -17.48
CA ILE A 363 -21.41 -0.95 -18.62
C ILE A 363 -20.10 -0.86 -19.45
N LEU A 364 -19.14 -0.03 -19.04
CA LEU A 364 -17.87 0.22 -19.75
C LEU A 364 -18.02 0.90 -21.12
N ASN A 365 -19.13 1.61 -21.35
CA ASN A 365 -19.32 2.48 -22.51
C ASN A 365 -18.94 3.92 -22.13
N PHE A 366 -17.64 4.20 -22.15
CA PHE A 366 -17.11 5.48 -21.68
C PHE A 366 -17.43 6.65 -22.60
N ASP A 367 -17.54 6.42 -23.92
CA ASP A 367 -17.84 7.49 -24.88
C ASP A 367 -19.23 8.08 -24.63
N ARG A 368 -20.25 7.22 -24.53
CA ARG A 368 -21.61 7.66 -24.17
C ARG A 368 -21.66 8.23 -22.76
N ALA A 369 -20.87 7.72 -21.83
CA ALA A 369 -20.81 8.28 -20.49
C ALA A 369 -20.33 9.75 -20.53
N CYS A 370 -19.23 10.02 -21.23
CA CYS A 370 -18.69 11.36 -21.44
C CYS A 370 -19.71 12.28 -22.13
N GLU A 371 -20.34 11.83 -23.23
CA GLU A 371 -21.38 12.58 -23.93
C GLU A 371 -22.51 13.02 -22.99
N ASN A 372 -23.01 12.12 -22.13
CA ASN A 372 -24.09 12.44 -21.20
C ASN A 372 -23.64 13.44 -20.10
N TYR A 373 -22.42 13.33 -19.58
CA TYR A 373 -21.89 14.31 -18.63
C TYR A 373 -21.67 15.69 -19.29
N GLU A 374 -21.18 15.74 -20.52
CA GLU A 374 -21.01 16.97 -21.28
C GLU A 374 -22.35 17.64 -21.59
N LEU A 375 -23.38 16.86 -21.94
CA LEU A 375 -24.76 17.36 -22.09
C LEU A 375 -25.27 17.98 -20.78
N ALA A 376 -25.04 17.32 -19.64
CA ALA A 376 -25.41 17.88 -18.33
C ALA A 376 -24.67 19.19 -18.03
N LEU A 377 -23.36 19.29 -18.33
CA LEU A 377 -22.56 20.51 -18.15
C LEU A 377 -23.01 21.64 -19.08
N ASN A 378 -23.37 21.34 -20.33
CA ASN A 378 -23.87 22.32 -21.29
C ASN A 378 -25.18 22.95 -20.79
N ILE A 379 -26.09 22.15 -20.22
CA ILE A 379 -27.34 22.66 -19.64
C ILE A 379 -27.06 23.54 -18.41
N ILE A 380 -26.13 23.13 -17.53
CA ILE A 380 -25.73 23.94 -16.36
C ILE A 380 -25.16 25.29 -16.80
N THR A 381 -24.28 25.31 -17.81
CA THR A 381 -23.56 26.51 -18.24
C THR A 381 -24.40 27.46 -19.08
N GLN A 382 -25.38 26.95 -19.84
CA GLN A 382 -26.28 27.75 -20.68
C GLN A 382 -27.53 28.24 -19.93
N SER A 383 -27.83 27.69 -18.75
CA SER A 383 -29.01 28.09 -17.98
C SER A 383 -28.81 29.45 -17.31
N ASN A 384 -29.67 30.41 -17.65
CA ASN A 384 -29.75 31.71 -16.97
C ASN A 384 -30.56 31.67 -15.66
N THR A 385 -31.22 30.53 -15.36
CA THR A 385 -32.08 30.37 -14.18
C THR A 385 -31.38 29.68 -13.01
N LEU A 386 -30.29 28.94 -13.28
CA LEU A 386 -29.54 28.24 -12.24
C LEU A 386 -28.53 29.19 -11.56
N PRO A 387 -28.27 29.03 -10.25
CA PRO A 387 -27.21 29.75 -9.57
C PRO A 387 -25.86 29.53 -10.27
N LYS A 388 -25.05 30.60 -10.39
CA LYS A 388 -23.69 30.52 -10.98
C LYS A 388 -22.80 29.45 -10.34
N LEU A 389 -23.10 29.06 -9.09
CA LEU A 389 -22.43 28.00 -8.34
C LEU A 389 -23.42 26.87 -8.04
N HIS A 390 -23.81 26.13 -9.07
CA HIS A 390 -24.76 25.03 -8.95
C HIS A 390 -24.14 23.78 -8.27
N PRO A 391 -24.78 23.16 -7.25
CA PRO A 391 -24.20 22.04 -6.49
C PRO A 391 -23.84 20.79 -7.32
N LEU A 392 -24.57 20.51 -8.40
CA LEU A 392 -24.26 19.35 -9.28
C LEU A 392 -23.07 19.60 -10.22
N HIS A 393 -22.65 20.85 -10.40
CA HIS A 393 -21.57 21.21 -11.32
C HIS A 393 -20.24 20.53 -10.98
N PRO A 394 -19.71 20.60 -9.74
CA PRO A 394 -18.49 19.87 -9.38
C PRO A 394 -18.66 18.35 -9.42
N VAL A 395 -19.86 17.83 -9.09
CA VAL A 395 -20.15 16.38 -9.13
C VAL A 395 -20.02 15.83 -10.55
N ILE A 396 -20.56 16.54 -11.54
CA ILE A 396 -20.50 16.10 -12.94
C ILE A 396 -19.05 16.19 -13.47
N HIS A 397 -18.32 17.25 -13.14
CA HIS A 397 -16.89 17.32 -13.48
C HIS A 397 -16.09 16.19 -12.84
N ASN A 398 -16.35 15.83 -11.58
CA ASN A 398 -15.72 14.69 -10.92
C ASN A 398 -16.04 13.36 -11.60
N ASN A 399 -17.30 13.16 -12.01
CA ASN A 399 -17.72 11.94 -12.71
C ASN A 399 -17.12 11.85 -14.12
N LEU A 400 -17.07 12.96 -14.85
CA LEU A 400 -16.43 13.06 -16.16
C LEU A 400 -14.92 12.80 -16.03
N ALA A 401 -14.26 13.44 -15.06
CA ALA A 401 -12.84 13.23 -14.76
C ALA A 401 -12.54 11.76 -14.46
N TYR A 402 -13.36 11.12 -13.63
CA TYR A 402 -13.22 9.69 -13.32
C TYR A 402 -13.42 8.81 -14.57
N THR A 403 -14.35 9.18 -15.46
CA THR A 403 -14.56 8.47 -16.73
C THR A 403 -13.35 8.59 -17.67
N LYS A 404 -12.80 9.81 -17.80
CA LYS A 404 -11.57 10.07 -18.55
C LYS A 404 -10.36 9.33 -17.96
N GLN A 405 -10.27 9.26 -16.63
CA GLN A 405 -9.28 8.46 -15.93
C GLN A 405 -9.42 6.96 -16.27
N LEU A 406 -10.63 6.41 -16.34
CA LEU A 406 -10.86 5.03 -16.78
C LEU A 406 -10.51 4.81 -18.25
N GLN A 407 -10.59 5.85 -19.09
CA GLN A 407 -10.08 5.87 -20.46
C GLN A 407 -8.55 6.09 -20.54
N ASN A 408 -7.87 6.24 -19.40
CA ASN A 408 -6.45 6.58 -19.27
C ASN A 408 -6.06 7.97 -19.83
N ASP A 409 -7.02 8.85 -20.08
CA ASP A 409 -6.75 10.26 -20.39
C ASP A 409 -6.55 11.05 -19.10
N TYR A 410 -5.37 10.87 -18.50
CA TYR A 410 -5.08 11.44 -17.19
C TYR A 410 -4.93 12.96 -17.24
N ASP A 411 -4.55 13.54 -18.38
CA ASP A 411 -4.40 14.99 -18.52
C ASP A 411 -5.77 15.67 -18.62
N GLU A 412 -6.70 15.11 -19.38
CA GLU A 412 -8.07 15.61 -19.44
C GLU A 412 -8.82 15.36 -18.12
N ALA A 413 -8.59 14.21 -17.47
CA ALA A 413 -9.13 13.94 -16.14
C ALA A 413 -8.68 14.99 -15.11
N LEU A 414 -7.38 15.34 -15.10
CA LEU A 414 -6.85 16.34 -14.18
C LEU A 414 -7.50 17.72 -14.39
N LYS A 415 -7.67 18.14 -15.64
CA LYS A 415 -8.36 19.40 -15.97
C LYS A 415 -9.77 19.46 -15.38
N HIS A 416 -10.55 18.38 -15.51
CA HIS A 416 -11.90 18.33 -14.97
C HIS A 416 -11.92 18.28 -13.44
N TYR A 417 -10.99 17.56 -12.81
CA TYR A 417 -10.85 17.60 -11.35
C TYR A 417 -10.45 18.99 -10.82
N ASP A 418 -9.56 19.70 -11.52
CA ASP A 418 -9.18 21.07 -11.17
C ASP A 418 -10.37 22.05 -11.29
N LEU A 419 -11.18 21.91 -12.35
CA LEU A 419 -12.42 22.68 -12.50
C LEU A 419 -13.42 22.38 -11.37
N ALA A 420 -13.59 21.11 -10.99
CA ALA A 420 -14.44 20.75 -9.85
C ALA A 420 -13.93 21.40 -8.55
N LEU A 421 -12.63 21.31 -8.25
CA LEU A 421 -12.03 21.95 -7.08
C LEU A 421 -12.18 23.47 -7.07
N GLU A 422 -12.06 24.14 -8.23
CA GLU A 422 -12.22 25.59 -8.31
C GLU A 422 -13.64 26.01 -7.93
N ILE A 423 -14.64 25.28 -8.42
CA ILE A 423 -16.05 25.52 -8.10
C ILE A 423 -16.33 25.21 -6.63
N GLU A 424 -15.81 24.10 -6.11
CA GLU A 424 -15.97 23.69 -4.71
C GLU A 424 -15.36 24.72 -3.76
N ARG A 425 -14.14 25.21 -4.03
CA ARG A 425 -13.48 26.26 -3.21
C ARG A 425 -14.26 27.57 -3.16
N LYS A 426 -15.02 27.89 -4.21
CA LYS A 426 -15.87 29.08 -4.27
C LYS A 426 -17.23 28.90 -3.58
N SER A 427 -17.72 27.66 -3.46
CA SER A 427 -19.09 27.37 -3.03
C SER A 427 -19.21 26.64 -1.69
N LEU A 428 -18.15 26.00 -1.21
CA LEU A 428 -18.13 25.17 0.00
C LEU A 428 -17.10 25.70 1.03
N PRO A 429 -17.30 25.39 2.34
CA PRO A 429 -16.30 25.66 3.37
C PRO A 429 -14.95 24.98 3.08
N SER A 430 -13.86 25.48 3.67
CA SER A 430 -12.50 24.95 3.44
C SER A 430 -12.33 23.47 3.80
N ILE A 431 -13.14 22.95 4.71
CA ILE A 431 -13.19 21.54 5.12
C ILE A 431 -14.57 21.01 4.75
N HIS A 432 -14.65 20.20 3.70
CA HIS A 432 -15.90 19.64 3.19
C HIS A 432 -15.71 18.25 2.58
N SER A 433 -16.69 17.36 2.74
CA SER A 433 -16.60 15.94 2.34
C SER A 433 -16.47 15.75 0.82
N ILE A 434 -17.13 16.60 0.04
CA ILE A 434 -17.04 16.61 -1.43
C ILE A 434 -15.60 16.94 -1.85
N THR A 435 -15.00 18.00 -1.30
CA THR A 435 -13.62 18.39 -1.60
C THR A 435 -12.60 17.36 -1.18
N ALA A 436 -12.80 16.69 -0.04
CA ALA A 436 -11.98 15.55 0.35
C ALA A 436 -12.04 14.41 -0.69
N THR A 437 -13.23 14.16 -1.27
CA THR A 437 -13.42 13.13 -2.31
C THR A 437 -12.68 13.51 -3.59
N THR A 438 -12.85 14.75 -4.05
CA THR A 438 -12.18 15.29 -5.24
C THR A 438 -10.65 15.21 -5.10
N LEU A 439 -10.10 15.66 -3.98
CA LEU A 439 -8.67 15.57 -3.69
C LEU A 439 -8.19 14.12 -3.60
N CYS A 440 -8.97 13.20 -3.05
CA CYS A 440 -8.61 11.77 -3.01
C CYS A 440 -8.46 11.19 -4.42
N ASN A 441 -9.37 11.55 -5.34
CA ASN A 441 -9.30 11.13 -6.74
C ASN A 441 -8.10 11.76 -7.47
N ILE A 442 -7.80 13.03 -7.20
CA ILE A 442 -6.59 13.70 -7.73
C ILE A 442 -5.32 13.00 -7.23
N GLY A 443 -5.27 12.63 -5.94
CA GLY A 443 -4.16 11.85 -5.38
C GLY A 443 -3.98 10.50 -6.10
N LEU A 444 -5.09 9.85 -6.46
CA LEU A 444 -5.05 8.60 -7.23
C LEU A 444 -4.53 8.83 -8.65
N LEU A 445 -4.96 9.92 -9.28
CA LEU A 445 -4.49 10.32 -10.60
C LEU A 445 -2.98 10.61 -10.60
N TYR A 446 -2.47 11.36 -9.61
CA TYR A 446 -1.03 11.56 -9.44
C TYR A 446 -0.28 10.24 -9.21
N THR A 447 -0.87 9.31 -8.45
CA THR A 447 -0.30 7.96 -8.27
C THR A 447 -0.21 7.20 -9.60
N MET A 448 -1.24 7.28 -10.45
CA MET A 448 -1.25 6.66 -11.78
C MET A 448 -0.24 7.32 -12.73
N LYS A 449 -0.05 8.64 -12.65
CA LYS A 449 0.96 9.40 -13.40
C LYS A 449 2.39 9.26 -12.86
N ARG A 450 2.60 8.52 -11.77
CA ARG A 450 3.89 8.40 -11.06
C ARG A 450 4.43 9.70 -10.47
N GLU A 451 3.57 10.69 -10.25
CA GLU A 451 3.89 11.94 -9.55
C GLU A 451 3.79 11.74 -8.03
N ASN A 452 4.64 10.85 -7.49
CA ASN A 452 4.50 10.28 -6.15
C ASN A 452 4.52 11.34 -5.03
N GLU A 453 5.32 12.39 -5.15
CA GLU A 453 5.40 13.47 -4.16
C GLU A 453 4.09 14.27 -4.09
N LYS A 454 3.50 14.61 -5.25
CA LYS A 454 2.20 15.30 -5.31
C LYS A 454 1.09 14.41 -4.79
N ALA A 455 1.12 13.12 -5.11
CA ALA A 455 0.17 12.14 -4.58
C ALA A 455 0.23 12.08 -3.04
N LEU A 456 1.44 12.01 -2.46
CA LEU A 456 1.65 11.96 -1.02
C LEU A 456 1.12 13.22 -0.32
N ASP A 457 1.49 14.40 -0.80
CA ASP A 457 1.01 15.69 -0.25
C ASP A 457 -0.53 15.80 -0.32
N THR A 458 -1.10 15.37 -1.44
CA THR A 458 -2.56 15.40 -1.63
C THR A 458 -3.25 14.44 -0.66
N TYR A 459 -2.79 13.20 -0.53
CA TYR A 459 -3.39 12.24 0.41
C TYR A 459 -3.22 12.65 1.88
N GLN A 460 -2.11 13.27 2.26
CA GLN A 460 -1.93 13.79 3.61
C GLN A 460 -2.94 14.90 3.94
N LYS A 461 -3.19 15.82 3.00
CA LYS A 461 -4.24 16.85 3.14
C LYS A 461 -5.63 16.23 3.29
N VAL A 462 -5.95 15.23 2.46
CA VAL A 462 -7.23 14.50 2.55
C VAL A 462 -7.37 13.79 3.89
N LEU A 463 -6.29 13.18 4.38
CA LEU A 463 -6.31 12.45 5.64
C LEU A 463 -6.69 13.36 6.82
N VAL A 464 -6.10 14.57 6.90
CA VAL A 464 -6.46 15.56 7.93
C VAL A 464 -7.93 15.98 7.77
N MET A 465 -8.35 16.31 6.54
CA MET A 465 -9.71 16.77 6.26
C MET A 465 -10.77 15.72 6.60
N VAL A 466 -10.57 14.46 6.19
CA VAL A 466 -11.52 13.37 6.47
C VAL A 466 -11.56 13.07 7.97
N ASN A 467 -10.42 13.15 8.66
CA ASN A 467 -10.37 12.94 10.11
C ASN A 467 -11.16 14.03 10.87
N GLU A 468 -11.02 15.30 10.46
CA GLU A 468 -11.77 16.41 11.05
C GLU A 468 -13.27 16.33 10.79
N ILE A 469 -13.69 15.84 9.61
CA ILE A 469 -15.11 15.74 9.25
C ILE A 469 -15.81 14.58 9.95
N PHE A 470 -15.18 13.39 9.97
CA PHE A 470 -15.86 12.15 10.33
C PHE A 470 -15.31 11.44 11.59
N GLY A 471 -14.15 11.87 12.10
CA GLY A 471 -13.46 11.20 13.20
C GLY A 471 -12.69 9.93 12.78
N ASP A 472 -12.00 9.33 13.75
CA ASP A 472 -10.87 8.41 13.52
C ASP A 472 -11.20 7.03 12.95
N ASP A 473 -12.47 6.60 12.96
CA ASP A 473 -12.90 5.24 12.57
C ASP A 473 -13.82 5.20 11.33
N HIS A 474 -13.98 6.32 10.63
CA HIS A 474 -14.92 6.39 9.50
C HIS A 474 -14.43 5.61 8.26
N PRO A 475 -15.30 4.89 7.53
CA PRO A 475 -14.93 4.12 6.32
C PRO A 475 -14.12 4.89 5.27
N ARG A 476 -14.37 6.20 5.12
CA ARG A 476 -13.62 7.08 4.20
C ARG A 476 -12.13 7.19 4.56
N LEU A 477 -11.74 7.13 5.84
CA LEU A 477 -10.33 7.05 6.21
C LEU A 477 -9.70 5.75 5.73
N GLY A 478 -10.47 4.65 5.74
CA GLY A 478 -10.03 3.36 5.21
C GLY A 478 -9.63 3.43 3.73
N VAL A 479 -10.35 4.22 2.92
CA VAL A 479 -10.01 4.46 1.50
C VAL A 479 -8.69 5.22 1.37
N VAL A 480 -8.52 6.31 2.13
CA VAL A 480 -7.30 7.13 2.08
C VAL A 480 -6.08 6.33 2.52
N PHE A 481 -6.19 5.56 3.61
CA PHE A 481 -5.13 4.67 4.07
C PHE A 481 -4.79 3.57 3.07
N HIS A 482 -5.78 3.00 2.38
CA HIS A 482 -5.53 2.02 1.33
C HIS A 482 -4.73 2.63 0.17
N ASN A 483 -5.13 3.80 -0.29
CA ASN A 483 -4.46 4.50 -1.38
C ASN A 483 -3.03 4.92 -1.02
N LEU A 484 -2.79 5.41 0.21
CA LEU A 484 -1.44 5.64 0.73
C LEU A 484 -0.62 4.34 0.76
N GLY A 485 -1.24 3.24 1.18
CA GLY A 485 -0.64 1.91 1.14
C GLY A 485 -0.17 1.50 -0.25
N ASP A 486 -1.02 1.68 -1.26
CA ASP A 486 -0.71 1.38 -2.66
C ASP A 486 0.37 2.32 -3.23
N LEU A 487 0.38 3.60 -2.85
CA LEU A 487 1.44 4.56 -3.21
C LEU A 487 2.81 4.11 -2.65
N PHE A 488 2.85 3.73 -1.37
CA PHE A 488 4.09 3.22 -0.76
C PHE A 488 4.52 1.86 -1.34
N LEU A 489 3.57 1.01 -1.72
CA LEU A 489 3.85 -0.24 -2.41
C LEU A 489 4.51 0.02 -3.77
N ARG A 490 4.01 0.99 -4.55
CA ARG A 490 4.60 1.37 -5.85
C ARG A 490 5.98 2.01 -5.74
N THR A 491 6.23 2.75 -4.67
CA THR A 491 7.54 3.40 -4.43
C THR A 491 8.56 2.48 -3.75
N GLY A 492 8.21 1.21 -3.49
CA GLY A 492 9.11 0.22 -2.88
C GLY A 492 9.23 0.33 -1.35
N GLN A 493 8.47 1.22 -0.70
CA GLN A 493 8.48 1.42 0.75
C GLN A 493 7.52 0.43 1.45
N TYR A 494 7.82 -0.86 1.36
CA TYR A 494 6.89 -1.94 1.69
C TYR A 494 6.45 -2.00 3.17
N GLU A 495 7.30 -1.63 4.14
CA GLU A 495 6.88 -1.61 5.55
C GLU A 495 5.88 -0.47 5.84
N GLN A 496 6.05 0.70 5.24
CA GLN A 496 5.07 1.77 5.34
C GLN A 496 3.76 1.39 4.64
N ALA A 497 3.85 0.76 3.46
CA ALA A 497 2.68 0.23 2.75
C ALA A 497 1.87 -0.72 3.65
N LYS A 498 2.56 -1.64 4.32
CA LYS A 498 1.97 -2.59 5.27
C LYS A 498 1.30 -1.89 6.45
N GLU A 499 1.91 -0.86 7.02
CA GLU A 499 1.31 -0.11 8.14
C GLU A 499 -0.03 0.52 7.73
N TYR A 500 -0.04 1.27 6.62
CA TYR A 500 -1.23 1.95 6.14
C TYR A 500 -2.32 0.98 5.70
N LEU A 501 -1.98 -0.11 5.00
CA LEU A 501 -2.96 -1.13 4.62
C LEU A 501 -3.56 -1.86 5.83
N ASN A 502 -2.80 -2.05 6.91
CA ASN A 502 -3.36 -2.62 8.15
C ASN A 502 -4.33 -1.65 8.84
N LYS A 503 -4.05 -0.34 8.83
CA LYS A 503 -4.99 0.69 9.31
C LYS A 503 -6.28 0.68 8.47
N ALA A 504 -6.15 0.63 7.14
CA ALA A 504 -7.29 0.49 6.24
C ALA A 504 -8.11 -0.77 6.52
N LEU A 505 -7.44 -1.92 6.66
CA LEU A 505 -8.11 -3.20 6.93
C LEU A 505 -8.87 -3.17 8.26
N LYS A 506 -8.29 -2.60 9.33
CA LYS A 506 -8.94 -2.48 10.64
C LYS A 506 -10.25 -1.70 10.53
N ILE A 507 -10.25 -0.55 9.87
CA ILE A 507 -11.46 0.27 9.66
C ILE A 507 -12.49 -0.48 8.82
N ARG A 508 -12.06 -1.08 7.71
CA ARG A 508 -12.95 -1.81 6.79
C ARG A 508 -13.56 -3.08 7.39
N LEU A 509 -12.90 -3.73 8.36
CA LEU A 509 -13.44 -4.87 9.09
C LEU A 509 -14.44 -4.47 10.18
N ASN A 510 -14.25 -3.31 10.80
CA ASN A 510 -15.14 -2.79 11.84
C ASN A 510 -16.40 -2.11 11.27
N SER A 511 -16.45 -1.88 9.96
CA SER A 511 -17.54 -1.16 9.28
C SER A 511 -18.38 -2.12 8.42
N PRO A 512 -19.67 -2.37 8.77
CA PRO A 512 -20.53 -3.26 7.99
C PRO A 512 -20.86 -2.72 6.59
N ASP A 513 -20.86 -1.39 6.43
CA ASP A 513 -21.27 -0.69 5.21
C ASP A 513 -20.22 -0.70 4.09
N VAL A 514 -19.01 -1.22 4.35
CA VAL A 514 -17.94 -1.30 3.34
C VAL A 514 -18.21 -2.47 2.39
N ASP A 515 -17.97 -2.25 1.10
CA ASP A 515 -18.08 -3.29 0.07
C ASP A 515 -17.16 -4.50 0.39
N ALA A 516 -17.67 -5.71 0.13
CA ALA A 516 -16.89 -6.92 0.25
C ALA A 516 -15.66 -6.92 -0.68
N ASP A 517 -15.75 -6.35 -1.90
CA ASP A 517 -14.59 -6.28 -2.79
C ASP A 517 -13.52 -5.32 -2.27
N ASP A 518 -13.89 -4.20 -1.62
CA ASP A 518 -12.93 -3.26 -1.01
C ASP A 518 -12.12 -3.93 0.11
N ARG A 519 -12.76 -4.76 0.92
CA ARG A 519 -12.06 -5.60 1.92
C ARG A 519 -11.10 -6.56 1.23
N ALA A 520 -11.56 -7.26 0.18
CA ALA A 520 -10.74 -8.21 -0.57
C ALA A 520 -9.56 -7.55 -1.31
N ALA A 521 -9.74 -6.33 -1.81
CA ALA A 521 -8.68 -5.52 -2.41
C ALA A 521 -7.58 -5.20 -1.39
N THR A 522 -7.95 -4.79 -0.17
CA THR A 522 -6.99 -4.55 0.92
C THR A 522 -6.20 -5.81 1.26
N PHE A 523 -6.87 -6.95 1.34
CA PHE A 523 -6.21 -8.25 1.54
C PHE A 523 -5.26 -8.59 0.39
N THR A 524 -5.63 -8.30 -0.85
CA THR A 524 -4.77 -8.53 -2.02
C THR A 524 -3.51 -7.66 -1.99
N SER A 525 -3.64 -6.35 -1.70
CA SER A 525 -2.49 -5.45 -1.54
C SER A 525 -1.60 -5.88 -0.37
N LEU A 526 -2.17 -6.30 0.77
CA LEU A 526 -1.40 -6.88 1.87
C LEU A 526 -0.69 -8.18 1.48
N GLY A 527 -1.34 -9.03 0.67
CA GLY A 527 -0.73 -10.22 0.08
C GLY A 527 0.53 -9.86 -0.71
N LEU A 528 0.41 -8.91 -1.63
CA LEU A 528 1.53 -8.44 -2.46
C LEU A 528 2.65 -7.78 -1.63
N VAL A 529 2.31 -6.95 -0.64
CA VAL A 529 3.31 -6.35 0.26
C VAL A 529 4.05 -7.41 1.06
N ASN A 530 3.35 -8.41 1.61
CA ASN A 530 4.00 -9.48 2.36
C ASN A 530 4.84 -10.39 1.45
N LEU A 531 4.46 -10.55 0.18
CA LEU A 531 5.29 -11.23 -0.81
C LEU A 531 6.61 -10.47 -1.02
N ARG A 532 6.56 -9.14 -1.22
CA ARG A 532 7.75 -8.29 -1.38
C ARG A 532 8.64 -8.24 -0.14
N LEU A 533 8.05 -8.31 1.05
CA LEU A 533 8.77 -8.41 2.33
C LEU A 533 9.33 -9.83 2.62
N GLY A 534 9.13 -10.81 1.74
CA GLY A 534 9.58 -12.20 1.96
C GLY A 534 8.76 -12.99 3.00
N SER A 535 7.66 -12.42 3.50
CA SER A 535 6.74 -13.07 4.45
C SER A 535 5.73 -13.97 3.73
N PHE A 536 6.24 -15.02 3.07
CA PHE A 536 5.48 -15.93 2.20
C PHE A 536 4.20 -16.50 2.83
N ASN A 537 4.25 -16.97 4.08
CA ASN A 537 3.09 -17.55 4.75
C ASN A 537 1.94 -16.53 4.94
N LYS A 538 2.29 -15.27 5.27
CA LYS A 538 1.31 -14.19 5.42
C LYS A 538 0.74 -13.77 4.07
N SER A 539 1.59 -13.70 3.03
CA SER A 539 1.16 -13.45 1.65
C SER A 539 0.06 -14.44 1.25
N LEU A 540 0.32 -15.74 1.43
CA LEU A 540 -0.61 -16.79 1.05
C LEU A 540 -1.92 -16.72 1.87
N TYR A 541 -1.82 -16.48 3.18
CA TYR A 541 -2.98 -16.26 4.05
C TYR A 541 -3.87 -15.12 3.53
N TYR A 542 -3.30 -13.95 3.27
CA TYR A 542 -4.07 -12.79 2.81
C TYR A 542 -4.67 -13.01 1.41
N CYS A 543 -3.95 -13.63 0.49
CA CYS A 543 -4.50 -14.01 -0.82
C CYS A 543 -5.71 -14.95 -0.68
N PHE A 544 -5.64 -15.96 0.19
CA PHE A 544 -6.77 -16.87 0.40
C PHE A 544 -7.95 -16.20 1.11
N GLN A 545 -7.72 -15.25 2.02
CA GLN A 545 -8.81 -14.44 2.59
C GLN A 545 -9.49 -13.59 1.50
N ALA A 546 -8.73 -12.95 0.61
CA ALA A 546 -9.28 -12.21 -0.52
C ALA A 546 -10.11 -13.12 -1.45
N LEU A 547 -9.59 -14.29 -1.81
CA LEU A 547 -10.32 -15.27 -2.62
C LEU A 547 -11.59 -15.78 -1.94
N TYR A 548 -11.56 -16.02 -0.63
CA TYR A 548 -12.72 -16.46 0.13
C TYR A 548 -13.84 -15.41 0.18
N ILE A 549 -13.48 -14.12 0.29
CA ILE A 549 -14.47 -13.04 0.22
C ILE A 549 -15.01 -12.95 -1.21
N ARG A 550 -14.13 -12.94 -2.21
CA ARG A 550 -14.49 -12.83 -3.62
C ARG A 550 -15.30 -14.01 -4.15
N SER A 551 -15.14 -15.22 -3.61
CA SER A 551 -15.93 -16.39 -4.01
C SER A 551 -17.39 -16.31 -3.56
N LYS A 552 -17.71 -15.45 -2.60
CA LYS A 552 -19.09 -15.18 -2.16
C LYS A 552 -19.76 -14.06 -2.96
N ILE A 553 -19.00 -13.31 -3.76
CA ILE A 553 -19.52 -12.22 -4.59
C ILE A 553 -20.02 -12.83 -5.92
N PRO A 554 -21.26 -12.55 -6.36
CA PRO A 554 -21.78 -13.04 -7.65
C PRO A 554 -20.90 -12.65 -8.83
N GLU A 555 -20.75 -13.53 -9.83
CA GLU A 555 -19.88 -13.30 -11.00
C GLU A 555 -20.31 -12.11 -11.88
N THR A 556 -21.56 -11.62 -11.74
CA THR A 556 -22.08 -10.45 -12.45
C THR A 556 -21.61 -9.11 -11.86
N ALA A 557 -21.13 -9.11 -10.61
CA ALA A 557 -20.45 -7.95 -10.03
C ALA A 557 -18.99 -7.95 -10.52
N THR A 558 -18.41 -6.77 -10.75
CA THR A 558 -17.01 -6.59 -11.17
C THR A 558 -16.05 -7.14 -10.10
N ASN A 559 -15.84 -8.45 -10.08
CA ASN A 559 -15.03 -9.14 -9.09
C ASN A 559 -13.57 -9.12 -9.57
N ASN A 560 -12.72 -8.35 -8.89
CA ASN A 560 -11.29 -8.16 -9.22
C ASN A 560 -10.43 -9.39 -8.83
N ILE A 561 -10.96 -10.60 -8.99
CA ILE A 561 -10.34 -11.85 -8.52
C ILE A 561 -9.01 -12.15 -9.23
N PHE A 562 -8.85 -11.67 -10.47
CA PHE A 562 -7.62 -11.82 -11.25
C PHE A 562 -6.44 -11.06 -10.62
N ASP A 563 -6.66 -9.97 -9.87
CA ASP A 563 -5.61 -9.26 -9.15
C ASP A 563 -5.01 -10.19 -8.07
N THR A 564 -5.85 -10.95 -7.36
CA THR A 564 -5.37 -11.95 -6.36
C THR A 564 -4.67 -13.12 -7.03
N TYR A 565 -5.17 -13.63 -8.16
CA TYR A 565 -4.48 -14.68 -8.90
C TYR A 565 -3.12 -14.23 -9.43
N SER A 566 -2.99 -12.97 -9.86
CA SER A 566 -1.71 -12.41 -10.29
C SER A 566 -0.70 -12.36 -9.14
N VAL A 567 -1.13 -12.02 -7.91
CA VAL A 567 -0.26 -12.08 -6.72
C VAL A 567 0.13 -13.53 -6.39
N LEU A 568 -0.80 -14.49 -6.51
CA LEU A 568 -0.49 -15.91 -6.33
C LEU A 568 0.49 -16.44 -7.38
N ALA A 569 0.36 -16.03 -8.64
CA ALA A 569 1.31 -16.36 -9.69
C ALA A 569 2.72 -15.84 -9.35
N ARG A 570 2.83 -14.58 -8.92
CA ARG A 570 4.11 -14.02 -8.43
C ARG A 570 4.64 -14.76 -7.20
N TYR A 571 3.77 -15.22 -6.31
CA TYR A 571 4.16 -16.04 -5.16
C TYR A 571 4.79 -17.37 -5.59
N TYR A 572 4.14 -18.12 -6.48
CA TYR A 572 4.68 -19.41 -6.96
C TYR A 572 5.92 -19.23 -7.84
N LEU A 573 5.99 -18.14 -8.61
CA LEU A 573 7.20 -17.73 -9.33
C LEU A 573 8.39 -17.55 -8.37
N SER A 574 8.19 -16.87 -7.23
CA SER A 574 9.24 -16.68 -6.22
C SER A 574 9.67 -17.99 -5.52
N LYS A 575 8.89 -19.06 -5.66
CA LYS A 575 9.21 -20.41 -5.16
C LYS A 575 9.75 -21.34 -6.24
N SER A 576 9.92 -20.84 -7.47
CA SER A 576 10.31 -21.63 -8.64
C SER A 576 9.33 -22.78 -8.96
N ASP A 577 8.08 -22.69 -8.50
CA ASP A 577 7.00 -23.61 -8.89
C ASP A 577 6.28 -23.03 -10.12
N TYR A 578 6.92 -23.19 -11.27
CA TYR A 578 6.45 -22.59 -12.53
C TYR A 578 5.11 -23.17 -12.99
N CYS A 579 4.84 -24.45 -12.70
CA CYS A 579 3.58 -25.10 -13.06
C CYS A 579 2.38 -24.44 -12.37
N GLN A 580 2.47 -24.20 -11.05
CA GLN A 580 1.42 -23.48 -10.35
C GLN A 580 1.36 -22.01 -10.77
N ALA A 581 2.51 -21.37 -11.00
CA ALA A 581 2.55 -19.97 -11.45
C ALA A 581 1.78 -19.78 -12.77
N LEU A 582 2.06 -20.61 -13.79
CA LEU A 582 1.35 -20.60 -15.07
C LEU A 582 -0.15 -20.83 -14.91
N ARG A 583 -0.55 -21.81 -14.10
CA ARG A 583 -1.97 -22.09 -13.83
C ARG A 583 -2.70 -20.87 -13.25
N TYR A 584 -2.08 -20.16 -12.32
CA TYR A 584 -2.68 -18.93 -11.76
C TYR A 584 -2.69 -17.78 -12.76
N CYS A 585 -1.69 -17.68 -13.66
CA CYS A 585 -1.72 -16.72 -14.77
C CYS A 585 -2.88 -17.01 -15.74
N GLU A 586 -3.12 -18.27 -16.12
CA GLU A 586 -4.25 -18.68 -16.97
C GLU A 586 -5.59 -18.35 -16.31
N LEU A 587 -5.73 -18.62 -15.01
CA LEU A 587 -6.92 -18.26 -14.24
C LEU A 587 -7.14 -16.74 -14.17
N ALA A 588 -6.06 -15.97 -13.98
CA ALA A 588 -6.12 -14.52 -13.99
C ALA A 588 -6.58 -13.98 -15.35
N GLN A 589 -6.03 -14.53 -16.44
CA GLN A 589 -6.39 -14.14 -17.80
C GLN A 589 -7.86 -14.48 -18.11
N TYR A 590 -8.30 -15.70 -17.77
CA TYR A 590 -9.68 -16.15 -17.99
C TYR A 590 -10.72 -15.30 -17.24
N ARG A 591 -10.37 -14.81 -16.04
CA ARG A 591 -11.26 -13.99 -15.21
C ARG A 591 -11.12 -12.48 -15.46
N CYS A 592 -10.21 -12.06 -16.35
CA CYS A 592 -10.01 -10.65 -16.68
C CYS A 592 -10.91 -10.24 -17.87
N PRO A 593 -11.55 -9.06 -17.86
CA PRO A 593 -12.34 -8.59 -19.01
C PRO A 593 -11.47 -8.40 -20.27
N TYR A 594 -11.99 -8.81 -21.44
CA TYR A 594 -11.28 -8.89 -22.73
C TYR A 594 -10.76 -7.55 -23.31
N LYS A 595 -10.99 -6.41 -22.63
CA LYS A 595 -10.49 -5.07 -23.01
C LYS A 595 -10.10 -4.22 -21.80
N SER A 596 -9.53 -4.84 -20.77
CA SER A 596 -9.07 -4.12 -19.59
C SER A 596 -7.57 -3.83 -19.66
N ILE A 597 -7.16 -2.63 -19.28
CA ILE A 597 -5.75 -2.29 -19.07
C ILE A 597 -5.09 -3.20 -18.02
N LYS A 598 -5.89 -3.77 -17.10
CA LYS A 598 -5.39 -4.71 -16.10
C LYS A 598 -4.88 -6.01 -16.71
N LEU A 599 -5.31 -6.37 -17.93
CA LEU A 599 -4.79 -7.51 -18.68
C LEU A 599 -3.30 -7.36 -19.02
N VAL A 600 -2.79 -6.12 -19.12
CA VAL A 600 -1.36 -5.82 -19.29
C VAL A 600 -0.56 -6.40 -18.13
N SER A 601 -1.02 -6.18 -16.90
CA SER A 601 -0.32 -6.69 -15.70
C SER A 601 -0.35 -8.22 -15.63
N VAL A 602 -1.41 -8.87 -16.11
CA VAL A 602 -1.52 -10.32 -16.17
C VAL A 602 -0.53 -10.90 -17.18
N HIS A 603 -0.49 -10.35 -18.39
CA HIS A 603 0.45 -10.78 -19.43
C HIS A 603 1.91 -10.47 -19.06
N GLN A 604 2.18 -9.39 -18.31
CA GLN A 604 3.50 -9.14 -17.73
C GLN A 604 3.92 -10.26 -16.78
N VAL A 605 3.05 -10.69 -15.86
CA VAL A 605 3.36 -11.83 -14.96
C VAL A 605 3.55 -13.12 -15.77
N PHE A 606 2.76 -13.32 -16.82
CA PHE A 606 2.92 -14.45 -17.74
C PHE A 606 4.32 -14.45 -18.38
N GLY A 607 4.74 -13.30 -18.92
CA GLY A 607 6.07 -13.10 -19.48
C GLY A 607 7.18 -13.28 -18.44
N ASP A 608 6.99 -12.80 -17.21
CA ASP A 608 7.96 -12.96 -16.10
C ASP A 608 8.17 -14.46 -15.80
N VAL A 609 7.09 -15.24 -15.74
CA VAL A 609 7.13 -16.68 -15.48
C VAL A 609 7.83 -17.45 -16.61
N LEU A 610 7.44 -17.19 -17.87
CA LEU A 610 8.03 -17.85 -19.03
C LEU A 610 9.51 -17.49 -19.22
N TYR A 611 9.89 -16.25 -18.91
CA TYR A 611 11.29 -15.83 -18.91
C TYR A 611 12.12 -16.65 -17.92
N GLN A 612 11.62 -16.86 -16.69
CA GLN A 612 12.31 -17.70 -15.70
C GLN A 612 12.35 -19.19 -16.08
N MET A 613 11.44 -19.64 -16.96
CA MET A 613 11.47 -20.99 -17.55
C MET A 613 12.37 -21.09 -18.79
N GLU A 614 13.09 -20.03 -19.16
CA GLU A 614 13.91 -19.93 -20.38
C GLU A 614 13.12 -20.09 -21.70
N GLN A 615 11.79 -19.89 -21.66
CA GLN A 615 10.90 -19.90 -22.82
C GLN A 615 10.82 -18.51 -23.43
N PHE A 616 11.94 -18.05 -24.01
CA PHE A 616 12.12 -16.66 -24.42
C PHE A 616 11.13 -16.15 -25.47
N ASP A 617 10.83 -16.95 -26.51
CA ASP A 617 9.95 -16.52 -27.60
C ASP A 617 8.50 -16.34 -27.14
N GLU A 618 8.01 -17.23 -26.27
CA GLU A 618 6.68 -17.13 -25.66
C GLU A 618 6.60 -15.95 -24.68
N ALA A 619 7.66 -15.73 -23.88
CA ALA A 619 7.75 -14.57 -23.00
C ALA A 619 7.66 -13.25 -23.78
N ILE A 620 8.41 -13.14 -24.89
CA ILE A 620 8.35 -11.97 -25.78
C ILE A 620 6.93 -11.78 -26.35
N SER A 621 6.25 -12.85 -26.76
CA SER A 621 4.88 -12.78 -27.29
C SER A 621 3.89 -12.20 -26.26
N HIS A 622 3.99 -12.60 -24.99
CA HIS A 622 3.14 -12.05 -23.93
C HIS A 622 3.46 -10.58 -23.62
N TYR A 623 4.72 -10.18 -23.60
CA TYR A 623 5.09 -8.77 -23.45
C TYR A 623 4.65 -7.93 -24.66
N GLN A 624 4.74 -8.45 -25.88
CA GLN A 624 4.23 -7.76 -27.08
C GLN A 624 2.71 -7.60 -27.02
N THR A 625 1.98 -8.62 -26.61
CA THR A 625 0.53 -8.54 -26.37
C THR A 625 0.19 -7.44 -25.35
N SER A 626 0.99 -7.34 -24.29
CA SER A 626 0.87 -6.27 -23.30
C SER A 626 1.09 -4.87 -23.90
N ILE A 627 2.08 -4.72 -24.78
CA ILE A 627 2.35 -3.48 -25.51
C ILE A 627 1.17 -3.13 -26.43
N ASP A 628 0.64 -4.10 -27.18
CA ASP A 628 -0.46 -3.88 -28.11
C ASP A 628 -1.73 -3.42 -27.38
N ILE A 629 -2.05 -4.04 -26.25
CA ILE A 629 -3.17 -3.61 -25.38
C ILE A 629 -2.93 -2.19 -24.86
N GLN A 630 -1.71 -1.90 -24.39
CA GLN A 630 -1.36 -0.57 -23.87
C GLN A 630 -1.44 0.51 -24.95
N LEU A 631 -0.97 0.22 -26.17
CA LEU A 631 -1.05 1.14 -27.32
C LEU A 631 -2.50 1.39 -27.76
N GLN A 632 -3.36 0.38 -27.70
CA GLN A 632 -4.78 0.51 -28.02
C GLN A 632 -5.55 1.33 -26.99
N LEU A 633 -5.23 1.21 -25.70
CA LEU A 633 -6.03 1.77 -24.61
C LEU A 633 -5.49 3.06 -23.99
N ALA A 634 -4.17 3.30 -24.03
CA ALA A 634 -3.52 4.38 -23.30
C ALA A 634 -2.59 5.26 -24.17
N GLY A 635 -2.61 5.07 -25.50
CA GLY A 635 -1.82 5.86 -26.45
C GLY A 635 -0.32 5.57 -26.44
N ARG A 636 0.44 6.37 -27.20
CA ARG A 636 1.87 6.12 -27.51
C ARG A 636 2.87 6.63 -26.47
N ASN A 637 2.50 7.62 -25.64
CA ASN A 637 3.40 8.28 -24.70
C ASN A 637 3.13 7.80 -23.27
N ASN A 638 3.50 6.55 -22.97
CA ASN A 638 3.22 5.94 -21.68
C ASN A 638 4.48 5.32 -21.06
N VAL A 639 4.79 5.70 -19.82
CA VAL A 639 5.94 5.16 -19.06
C VAL A 639 5.85 3.64 -18.88
N CYS A 640 4.65 3.06 -18.81
CA CYS A 640 4.46 1.61 -18.73
C CYS A 640 4.95 0.87 -19.99
N LEU A 641 4.94 1.52 -21.17
CA LEU A 641 5.52 0.94 -22.39
C LEU A 641 7.04 0.82 -22.27
N ALA A 642 7.70 1.77 -21.61
CA ALA A 642 9.14 1.72 -21.40
C ALA A 642 9.55 0.55 -20.49
N GLU A 643 8.74 0.22 -19.47
CA GLU A 643 8.95 -0.97 -18.62
C GLU A 643 8.83 -2.26 -19.43
N LEU A 644 7.84 -2.37 -20.31
CA LEU A 644 7.67 -3.52 -21.20
C LEU A 644 8.86 -3.66 -22.17
N TYR A 645 9.35 -2.56 -22.75
CA TYR A 645 10.55 -2.58 -23.58
C TYR A 645 11.82 -2.94 -22.80
N LEU A 646 11.93 -2.54 -21.53
CA LEU A 646 13.00 -2.97 -20.65
C LEU A 646 12.95 -4.49 -20.45
N SER A 647 11.78 -5.05 -20.10
CA SER A 647 11.61 -6.50 -19.93
C SER A 647 11.95 -7.27 -21.19
N ILE A 648 11.40 -6.87 -22.35
CA ILE A 648 11.72 -7.50 -23.65
C ILE A 648 13.22 -7.40 -23.97
N GLY A 649 13.84 -6.25 -23.72
CA GLY A 649 15.27 -6.07 -23.95
C GLY A 649 16.14 -6.98 -23.08
N ILE A 650 15.74 -7.21 -21.82
CA ILE A 650 16.40 -8.19 -20.93
C ILE A 650 16.26 -9.61 -21.47
N VAL A 651 15.07 -9.98 -21.99
CA VAL A 651 14.86 -11.29 -22.61
C VAL A 651 15.74 -11.47 -23.85
N TYR A 652 15.78 -10.49 -24.76
CA TYR A 652 16.66 -10.55 -25.94
C TYR A 652 18.15 -10.60 -25.56
N GLY A 653 18.57 -9.89 -24.51
CA GLY A 653 19.92 -9.97 -23.98
C GLY A 653 20.25 -11.39 -23.50
N SER A 654 19.32 -12.01 -22.77
CA SER A 654 19.46 -13.40 -22.29
C SER A 654 19.47 -14.43 -23.42
N LYS A 655 18.82 -14.13 -24.56
CA LYS A 655 18.85 -14.93 -25.80
C LYS A 655 20.11 -14.69 -26.66
N GLU A 656 21.04 -13.84 -26.21
CA GLU A 656 22.22 -13.40 -26.95
C GLU A 656 21.92 -12.60 -28.24
N GLU A 657 20.68 -12.10 -28.41
CA GLU A 657 20.27 -11.24 -29.52
C GLU A 657 20.51 -9.75 -29.19
N ILE A 658 21.79 -9.41 -29.03
CA ILE A 658 22.26 -8.13 -28.49
C ILE A 658 21.72 -6.90 -29.24
N ASN A 659 21.64 -6.96 -30.57
CA ASN A 659 21.17 -5.82 -31.37
C ASN A 659 19.70 -5.49 -31.11
N GLU A 660 18.85 -6.50 -30.92
CA GLU A 660 17.43 -6.30 -30.62
C GLU A 660 17.23 -5.82 -29.19
N ALA A 661 18.03 -6.32 -28.24
CA ALA A 661 18.06 -5.82 -26.86
C ALA A 661 18.37 -4.31 -26.81
N LEU A 662 19.43 -3.87 -27.50
CA LEU A 662 19.82 -2.46 -27.55
C LEU A 662 18.74 -1.58 -28.19
N LYS A 663 18.09 -2.05 -29.27
CA LYS A 663 16.95 -1.34 -29.88
C LYS A 663 15.80 -1.15 -28.89
N CYS A 664 15.49 -2.17 -28.10
CA CYS A 664 14.45 -2.09 -27.06
C CYS A 664 14.82 -1.07 -25.99
N PHE A 665 16.06 -1.05 -25.51
CA PHE A 665 16.50 -0.07 -24.50
C PHE A 665 16.53 1.37 -25.03
N VAL A 666 16.87 1.59 -26.31
CA VAL A 666 16.78 2.91 -26.94
C VAL A 666 15.31 3.37 -27.00
N LYS A 667 14.40 2.50 -27.43
CA LYS A 667 12.96 2.79 -27.44
C LYS A 667 12.43 3.08 -26.03
N GLY A 668 12.80 2.26 -25.05
CA GLY A 668 12.42 2.46 -23.65
C GLY A 668 12.86 3.83 -23.13
N ARG A 669 14.10 4.25 -23.41
CA ARG A 669 14.61 5.58 -23.00
C ARG A 669 13.87 6.74 -23.66
N SER A 670 13.47 6.60 -24.92
CA SER A 670 12.69 7.65 -25.60
C SER A 670 11.31 7.89 -24.96
N LEU A 671 10.78 6.88 -24.26
CA LEU A 671 9.47 6.91 -23.61
C LEU A 671 9.55 7.23 -22.11
N ALA A 672 10.71 7.04 -21.47
CA ALA A 672 10.91 7.21 -20.02
C ALA A 672 11.42 8.60 -19.61
N PHE A 673 11.28 9.63 -20.44
CA PHE A 673 11.97 10.93 -20.26
C PHE A 673 11.68 11.65 -18.92
N GLU A 674 10.51 11.41 -18.30
CA GLU A 674 10.13 12.00 -17.00
C GLU A 674 10.45 11.09 -15.80
N ASP A 675 10.66 9.78 -16.00
CA ASP A 675 10.90 8.81 -14.93
C ASP A 675 12.40 8.52 -14.79
N SER A 676 13.05 9.25 -13.89
CA SER A 676 14.49 9.07 -13.62
C SER A 676 14.84 7.67 -13.08
N SER A 677 13.92 6.98 -12.40
CA SER A 677 14.17 5.63 -11.87
C SER A 677 14.21 4.62 -13.01
N LEU A 678 13.25 4.69 -13.92
CA LEU A 678 13.21 3.81 -15.09
C LEU A 678 14.37 4.09 -16.05
N MET A 679 14.75 5.37 -16.23
CA MET A 679 15.93 5.75 -17.01
C MET A 679 17.22 5.15 -16.44
N ALA A 680 17.39 5.17 -15.11
CA ALA A 680 18.52 4.52 -14.45
C ALA A 680 18.53 3.01 -14.72
N ASN A 681 17.38 2.33 -14.64
CA ASN A 681 17.30 0.89 -14.93
C ASN A 681 17.61 0.55 -16.40
N LEU A 682 17.17 1.38 -17.36
CA LEU A 682 17.47 1.19 -18.78
C LEU A 682 18.96 1.39 -19.09
N HIS A 683 19.59 2.42 -18.50
CA HIS A 683 21.03 2.64 -18.62
C HIS A 683 21.83 1.52 -17.95
N GLN A 684 21.38 1.05 -16.79
CA GLN A 684 21.98 -0.09 -16.09
C GLN A 684 21.95 -1.36 -16.94
N ALA A 685 20.78 -1.73 -17.50
CA ALA A 685 20.65 -2.90 -18.36
C ALA A 685 21.51 -2.79 -19.63
N THR A 686 21.64 -1.58 -20.19
CA THR A 686 22.54 -1.32 -21.32
C THR A 686 24.01 -1.49 -20.95
N ALA A 687 24.41 -1.01 -19.75
CA ALA A 687 25.76 -1.18 -19.23
C ALA A 687 26.11 -2.66 -18.99
N ASP A 688 25.17 -3.44 -18.48
CA ASP A 688 25.37 -4.88 -18.23
C ASP A 688 25.63 -5.64 -19.55
N ILE A 689 24.89 -5.33 -20.64
CA ILE A 689 25.17 -5.90 -21.98
C ILE A 689 26.55 -5.50 -22.49
N TYR A 690 26.94 -4.22 -22.37
CA TYR A 690 28.27 -3.79 -22.80
C TYR A 690 29.41 -4.40 -21.97
N LEU A 691 29.15 -4.72 -20.70
CA LEU A 691 30.08 -5.41 -19.83
C LEU A 691 30.32 -6.87 -20.28
N GLU A 692 29.29 -7.54 -20.80
CA GLU A 692 29.42 -8.86 -21.44
C GLU A 692 30.24 -8.79 -22.73
N LEU A 693 29.97 -7.77 -23.56
CA LEU A 693 30.74 -7.48 -24.78
C LEU A 693 32.17 -6.98 -24.55
N LYS A 694 32.58 -6.77 -23.29
CA LYS A 694 33.89 -6.20 -22.90
C LYS A 694 34.15 -4.79 -23.48
N GLN A 695 33.11 -4.02 -23.79
CA GLN A 695 33.21 -2.64 -24.28
C GLN A 695 33.25 -1.65 -23.11
N PHE A 696 34.38 -1.61 -22.41
CA PHE A 696 34.48 -0.93 -21.11
C PHE A 696 34.20 0.58 -21.11
N ASP A 697 34.50 1.29 -22.20
CA ASP A 697 34.27 2.75 -22.28
C ASP A 697 32.77 3.08 -22.26
N LYS A 698 31.96 2.30 -23.00
CA LYS A 698 30.50 2.45 -23.03
C LYS A 698 29.83 2.05 -21.72
N VAL A 699 30.42 1.10 -20.99
CA VAL A 699 29.95 0.74 -19.64
C VAL A 699 30.06 1.96 -18.72
N VAL A 700 31.21 2.64 -18.72
CA VAL A 700 31.42 3.85 -17.89
C VAL A 700 30.45 4.95 -18.28
N GLU A 701 30.29 5.24 -19.58
CA GLU A 701 29.36 6.26 -20.08
C GLU A 701 27.93 6.04 -19.56
N HIS A 702 27.43 4.80 -19.61
CA HIS A 702 26.08 4.50 -19.12
C HIS A 702 25.98 4.50 -17.60
N LEU A 703 27.01 4.07 -16.87
CA LEU A 703 27.02 4.15 -15.41
C LEU A 703 27.05 5.60 -14.91
N ASP A 704 27.71 6.52 -15.61
CA ASP A 704 27.65 7.96 -15.31
C ASP A 704 26.23 8.52 -15.46
N GLN A 705 25.48 8.05 -16.47
CA GLN A 705 24.05 8.39 -16.62
C GLN A 705 23.21 7.81 -15.48
N VAL A 706 23.47 6.56 -15.06
CA VAL A 706 22.80 5.95 -13.89
C VAL A 706 23.02 6.82 -12.65
N LYS A 707 24.27 7.23 -12.40
CA LYS A 707 24.62 8.09 -11.26
C LYS A 707 23.87 9.42 -11.30
N MET A 708 23.88 10.12 -12.44
CA MET A 708 23.16 11.39 -12.61
C MET A 708 21.67 11.25 -12.28
N HIS A 709 21.01 10.18 -12.75
CA HIS A 709 19.59 9.95 -12.47
C HIS A 709 19.32 9.54 -11.01
N CYS A 710 20.22 8.80 -10.37
CA CYS A 710 20.13 8.48 -8.94
C CYS A 710 20.29 9.73 -8.06
N ASP A 711 21.24 10.61 -8.39
CA ASP A 711 21.50 11.85 -7.66
C ASP A 711 20.27 12.79 -7.72
N LYS A 712 19.60 12.87 -8.87
CA LYS A 712 18.34 13.64 -9.03
C LYS A 712 17.23 13.19 -8.09
N LEU A 713 17.19 11.91 -7.75
CA LEU A 713 16.15 11.32 -6.90
C LEU A 713 16.51 11.34 -5.41
N ALA A 714 17.65 11.95 -5.02
CA ALA A 714 18.22 11.89 -3.67
C ALA A 714 18.37 10.45 -3.13
N LEU A 715 18.54 9.49 -4.05
CA LEU A 715 18.49 8.05 -3.81
C LEU A 715 19.84 7.47 -3.35
N ASN A 716 20.61 8.25 -2.58
CA ASN A 716 22.02 7.97 -2.24
C ASN A 716 22.26 6.67 -1.43
N LYS A 717 21.20 5.93 -1.07
CA LYS A 717 21.25 4.64 -0.36
C LYS A 717 20.26 3.60 -0.91
N SER A 718 19.98 3.62 -2.21
CA SER A 718 18.93 2.81 -2.83
C SER A 718 19.46 1.66 -3.70
N ILE A 719 18.60 0.68 -4.01
CA ILE A 719 18.88 -0.45 -4.91
C ILE A 719 19.57 -0.07 -6.24
N PRO A 720 19.16 0.99 -6.98
CA PRO A 720 19.89 1.42 -8.19
C PRO A 720 21.37 1.72 -7.97
N VAL A 721 21.71 2.39 -6.85
CA VAL A 721 23.11 2.69 -6.49
C VAL A 721 23.88 1.41 -6.18
N ALA A 722 23.24 0.43 -5.54
CA ALA A 722 23.84 -0.87 -5.27
C ALA A 722 24.11 -1.66 -6.56
N LYS A 723 23.17 -1.67 -7.51
CA LYS A 723 23.35 -2.30 -8.84
C LYS A 723 24.48 -1.64 -9.62
N MET A 724 24.54 -0.32 -9.63
CA MET A 724 25.62 0.44 -10.26
C MET A 724 26.98 0.09 -9.65
N SER A 725 27.09 0.12 -8.31
CA SER A 725 28.32 -0.20 -7.58
C SER A 725 28.77 -1.64 -7.83
N ARG A 726 27.81 -2.59 -7.89
CA ARG A 726 28.09 -3.98 -8.30
C ARG A 726 28.69 -4.04 -9.71
N THR A 727 28.09 -3.39 -10.70
CA THR A 727 28.59 -3.39 -12.08
C THR A 727 29.96 -2.73 -12.21
N ILE A 728 30.23 -1.64 -11.47
CA ILE A 728 31.57 -1.04 -11.35
C ILE A 728 32.56 -2.04 -10.75
N GLY A 729 32.16 -2.76 -9.70
CA GLY A 729 32.95 -3.80 -9.07
C GLY A 729 33.35 -4.91 -10.04
N ILE A 730 32.39 -5.42 -10.83
CA ILE A 730 32.63 -6.46 -11.84
C ILE A 730 33.51 -5.92 -12.99
N LEU A 731 33.29 -4.66 -13.40
CA LEU A 731 34.13 -3.98 -14.40
C LEU A 731 35.60 -3.92 -13.94
N ASN A 732 35.83 -3.50 -12.69
CA ASN A 732 37.17 -3.43 -12.11
C ASN A 732 37.81 -4.82 -11.99
N LEU A 733 37.03 -5.84 -11.65
CA LEU A 733 37.49 -7.23 -11.62
C LEU A 733 37.96 -7.70 -13.01
N LYS A 734 37.22 -7.37 -14.08
CA LYS A 734 37.61 -7.69 -15.47
C LYS A 734 38.82 -6.88 -15.95
N LYS A 735 39.02 -5.65 -15.46
CA LYS A 735 40.19 -4.81 -15.77
C LYS A 735 41.47 -5.18 -14.99
N GLY A 736 41.34 -5.98 -13.93
CA GLY A 736 42.46 -6.36 -13.05
C GLY A 736 42.68 -5.43 -11.84
N ASN A 737 41.80 -4.46 -11.61
CA ASN A 737 41.86 -3.52 -10.48
C ASN A 737 41.15 -4.15 -9.26
N PHE A 738 41.78 -5.14 -8.64
CA PHE A 738 41.10 -6.01 -7.66
C PHE A 738 40.73 -5.31 -6.34
N ASP A 739 41.51 -4.33 -5.86
CA ASP A 739 41.16 -3.60 -4.62
C ASP A 739 39.94 -2.70 -4.81
N ASP A 740 39.85 -1.99 -5.93
CA ASP A 740 38.67 -1.19 -6.29
C ASP A 740 37.44 -2.07 -6.58
N ALA A 741 37.66 -3.25 -7.16
CA ALA A 741 36.58 -4.23 -7.34
C ALA A 741 35.99 -4.63 -5.98
N ARG A 742 36.85 -4.93 -5.01
CA ARG A 742 36.46 -5.35 -3.67
C ARG A 742 35.68 -4.26 -2.93
N THR A 743 36.14 -3.00 -2.95
CA THR A 743 35.45 -1.90 -2.26
C THR A 743 34.05 -1.66 -2.82
N ASN A 744 33.92 -1.54 -4.14
CA ASN A 744 32.63 -1.33 -4.81
C ASN A 744 31.64 -2.49 -4.58
N LEU A 745 32.12 -3.75 -4.58
CA LEU A 745 31.29 -4.92 -4.29
C LEU A 745 30.82 -4.96 -2.83
N MET A 746 31.68 -4.54 -1.87
CA MET A 746 31.30 -4.43 -0.47
C MET A 746 30.24 -3.34 -0.24
N GLU A 747 30.38 -2.19 -0.90
CA GLU A 747 29.38 -1.11 -0.83
C GLU A 747 28.03 -1.58 -1.39
N ALA A 748 28.03 -2.30 -2.51
CA ALA A 748 26.81 -2.88 -3.09
C ALA A 748 26.12 -3.85 -2.11
N LEU A 749 26.88 -4.76 -1.50
CA LEU A 749 26.36 -5.73 -0.53
C LEU A 749 25.77 -5.08 0.71
N MET A 750 26.42 -4.03 1.24
CA MET A 750 25.93 -3.31 2.42
C MET A 750 24.52 -2.75 2.22
N ILE A 751 24.19 -2.34 0.99
CA ILE A 751 22.86 -1.85 0.63
C ILE A 751 21.90 -3.02 0.38
N PHE A 752 22.30 -4.02 -0.43
CA PHE A 752 21.43 -5.15 -0.76
C PHE A 752 20.98 -5.94 0.48
N GLU A 753 21.88 -6.18 1.44
CA GLU A 753 21.55 -6.91 2.67
C GLU A 753 20.60 -6.15 3.59
N LYS A 754 20.57 -4.82 3.50
CA LYS A 754 19.75 -3.96 4.35
C LYS A 754 18.31 -3.84 3.84
N GLU A 755 18.11 -3.87 2.52
CA GLU A 755 16.81 -3.48 1.93
C GLU A 755 15.82 -4.64 1.73
N SER A 756 16.21 -5.89 1.42
CA SER A 756 15.24 -7.02 1.39
C SER A 756 15.82 -8.44 1.19
N SER A 757 14.97 -9.44 1.41
CA SER A 757 15.18 -10.84 1.00
C SER A 757 14.93 -11.12 -0.49
N GLU A 758 14.45 -10.14 -1.26
CA GLU A 758 14.11 -10.29 -2.70
C GLU A 758 15.38 -10.42 -3.57
N PHE A 759 16.51 -9.94 -3.08
CA PHE A 759 17.78 -9.91 -3.82
C PHE A 759 18.72 -11.07 -3.51
N GLN A 760 18.26 -12.17 -2.91
CA GLN A 760 19.14 -13.29 -2.51
C GLN A 760 20.03 -13.81 -3.65
N LEU A 761 19.49 -13.90 -4.87
CA LEU A 761 20.27 -14.28 -6.07
C LEU A 761 21.36 -13.25 -6.41
N ILE A 762 20.99 -11.96 -6.42
CA ILE A 762 21.94 -10.86 -6.71
C ILE A 762 23.00 -10.79 -5.61
N ILE A 763 22.62 -10.95 -4.34
CA ILE A 763 23.51 -10.98 -3.18
C ILE A 763 24.50 -12.14 -3.33
N ALA A 764 24.02 -13.35 -3.60
CA ALA A 764 24.86 -14.52 -3.76
C ALA A 764 25.86 -14.36 -4.92
N ASP A 765 25.40 -13.85 -6.07
CA ASP A 765 26.27 -13.56 -7.21
C ASP A 765 27.28 -12.43 -6.91
N THR A 766 26.88 -11.40 -6.17
CA THR A 766 27.79 -10.31 -5.77
C THR A 766 28.87 -10.82 -4.81
N TYR A 767 28.50 -11.68 -3.85
CA TYR A 767 29.46 -12.36 -2.98
C TYR A 767 30.40 -13.29 -3.76
N LEU A 768 29.92 -13.97 -4.81
CA LEU A 768 30.76 -14.78 -5.69
C LEU A 768 31.86 -13.92 -6.35
N HIS A 769 31.50 -12.76 -6.90
CA HIS A 769 32.45 -11.81 -7.48
C HIS A 769 33.40 -11.23 -6.42
N LEU A 770 32.91 -10.95 -5.20
CA LEU A 770 33.75 -10.49 -4.09
C LEU A 770 34.77 -11.55 -3.68
N GLY A 771 34.34 -12.82 -3.60
CA GLY A 771 35.22 -13.96 -3.34
C GLY A 771 36.32 -14.07 -4.40
N CYS A 772 35.97 -13.92 -5.68
CA CYS A 772 36.94 -13.88 -6.78
C CYS A 772 37.94 -12.72 -6.65
N ALA A 773 37.50 -11.53 -6.25
CA ALA A 773 38.40 -10.39 -6.01
C ALA A 773 39.38 -10.68 -4.85
N CYS A 774 38.90 -11.27 -3.76
CA CYS A 774 39.72 -11.67 -2.62
C CYS A 774 40.72 -12.77 -2.98
N GLU A 775 40.31 -13.76 -3.78
CA GLU A 775 41.19 -14.81 -4.33
C GLU A 775 42.34 -14.19 -5.13
N LYS A 776 42.05 -13.26 -6.05
CA LYS A 776 43.07 -12.58 -6.87
C LYS A 776 44.00 -11.65 -6.07
N LEU A 777 43.53 -11.12 -4.95
CA LEU A 777 44.35 -10.35 -3.99
C LEU A 777 45.14 -11.23 -3.02
N ASN A 778 45.10 -12.56 -3.18
CA ASN A 778 45.74 -13.54 -2.28
C ASN A 778 45.26 -13.46 -0.82
N LYS A 779 44.01 -13.02 -0.60
CA LYS A 779 43.35 -12.95 0.73
C LYS A 779 42.57 -14.24 0.98
N ILE A 780 43.30 -15.34 1.08
CA ILE A 780 42.75 -16.72 1.10
C ILE A 780 41.72 -16.93 2.22
N ASP A 781 41.99 -16.44 3.44
CA ASP A 781 41.06 -16.58 4.58
C ASP A 781 39.70 -15.92 4.33
N GLN A 782 39.73 -14.69 3.79
CA GLN A 782 38.51 -13.94 3.50
C GLN A 782 37.74 -14.57 2.33
N ALA A 783 38.45 -15.03 1.30
CA ALA A 783 37.84 -15.72 0.16
C ALA A 783 37.11 -17.00 0.60
N LEU A 784 37.72 -17.81 1.49
CA LEU A 784 37.09 -19.00 2.06
C LEU A 784 35.81 -18.68 2.83
N GLU A 785 35.85 -17.68 3.71
CA GLU A 785 34.66 -17.27 4.48
C GLU A 785 33.52 -16.83 3.55
N ILE A 786 33.85 -16.04 2.51
CA ILE A 786 32.88 -15.57 1.53
C ILE A 786 32.28 -16.73 0.72
N PHE A 787 33.11 -17.64 0.20
CA PHE A 787 32.60 -18.75 -0.60
C PHE A 787 31.79 -19.75 0.22
N GLU A 788 32.09 -19.97 1.50
CA GLU A 788 31.23 -20.75 2.39
C GLU A 788 29.89 -20.06 2.64
N LYS A 789 29.86 -18.72 2.82
CA LYS A 789 28.60 -17.96 2.86
C LYS A 789 27.79 -18.14 1.58
N VAL A 790 28.41 -18.00 0.41
CA VAL A 790 27.74 -18.22 -0.90
C VAL A 790 27.16 -19.63 -0.99
N LYS A 791 27.92 -20.66 -0.60
CA LYS A 791 27.48 -22.05 -0.58
C LYS A 791 26.27 -22.26 0.32
N THR A 792 26.26 -21.69 1.53
CA THR A 792 25.10 -21.80 2.44
C THR A 792 23.85 -21.12 1.87
N MET A 793 23.98 -19.90 1.32
CA MET A 793 22.85 -19.19 0.71
C MET A 793 22.29 -19.94 -0.51
N ASN A 794 23.16 -20.37 -1.42
CA ASN A 794 22.73 -21.05 -2.64
C ASN A 794 22.22 -22.46 -2.39
N SER A 795 22.58 -23.12 -1.28
CA SER A 795 22.01 -24.42 -0.91
C SER A 795 20.51 -24.38 -0.59
N ILE A 796 19.98 -23.19 -0.30
CA ILE A 796 18.53 -22.95 -0.09
C ILE A 796 17.83 -22.78 -1.44
N ILE A 797 18.53 -22.19 -2.42
CA ILE A 797 17.97 -21.77 -3.71
C ILE A 797 18.06 -22.91 -4.74
N TYR A 798 19.23 -23.54 -4.82
CA TYR A 798 19.52 -24.58 -5.78
C TYR A 798 19.67 -25.94 -5.08
N PRO A 799 19.15 -27.03 -5.68
CA PRO A 799 19.48 -28.36 -5.21
C PRO A 799 21.01 -28.57 -5.28
N LYS A 800 21.54 -29.41 -4.38
CA LYS A 800 22.99 -29.67 -4.26
C LYS A 800 23.67 -30.03 -5.59
N ASN A 801 22.89 -30.59 -6.52
CA ASN A 801 23.32 -31.16 -7.78
C ASN A 801 23.20 -30.16 -8.96
N HIS A 802 23.07 -28.86 -8.69
CA HIS A 802 22.95 -27.83 -9.71
C HIS A 802 24.32 -27.38 -10.27
N SER A 803 24.43 -27.07 -11.56
CA SER A 803 25.70 -26.67 -12.23
C SER A 803 26.37 -25.47 -11.55
N TYR A 804 25.58 -24.50 -11.10
CA TYR A 804 26.06 -23.30 -10.42
C TYR A 804 26.75 -23.61 -9.08
N MET A 805 26.32 -24.68 -8.39
CA MET A 805 26.97 -25.14 -7.17
C MET A 805 28.33 -25.79 -7.45
N ALA A 806 28.51 -26.41 -8.63
CA ALA A 806 29.75 -27.07 -9.01
C ALA A 806 30.95 -26.10 -8.99
N GLY A 807 30.79 -24.91 -9.57
CA GLY A 807 31.84 -23.89 -9.59
C GLY A 807 32.21 -23.35 -8.20
N ILE A 808 31.24 -23.23 -7.29
CA ILE A 808 31.47 -22.78 -5.91
C ILE A 808 32.25 -23.85 -5.13
N TYR A 809 31.79 -25.11 -5.21
CA TYR A 809 32.48 -26.23 -4.58
C TYR A 809 33.90 -26.42 -5.13
N HIS A 810 34.09 -26.25 -6.44
CA HIS A 810 35.39 -26.33 -7.08
C HIS A 810 36.35 -25.27 -6.54
N ARG A 811 35.93 -23.99 -6.50
CA ARG A 811 36.75 -22.90 -5.94
C ARG A 811 37.09 -23.11 -4.46
N LEU A 812 36.13 -23.54 -3.65
CA LEU A 812 36.38 -23.90 -2.25
C LEU A 812 37.42 -25.02 -2.14
N SER A 813 37.31 -26.05 -2.97
CA SER A 813 38.26 -27.17 -2.99
C SER A 813 39.69 -26.70 -3.30
N VAL A 814 39.86 -25.83 -4.30
CA VAL A 814 41.16 -25.27 -4.68
C VAL A 814 41.77 -24.46 -3.53
N LEU A 815 41.01 -23.56 -2.92
CA LEU A 815 41.50 -22.74 -1.79
C LEU A 815 41.88 -23.59 -0.57
N LEU A 816 41.10 -24.64 -0.26
CA LEU A 816 41.39 -25.58 0.82
C LEU A 816 42.63 -26.44 0.50
N LEU A 817 42.84 -26.80 -0.77
CA LEU A 817 44.03 -27.53 -1.23
C LEU A 817 45.31 -26.70 -1.05
N ASP A 818 45.23 -25.40 -1.31
CA ASP A 818 46.35 -24.47 -1.14
C ASP A 818 46.70 -24.29 0.35
N LYS A 819 45.70 -24.31 1.24
CA LYS A 819 45.88 -24.41 2.71
C LYS A 819 46.30 -25.79 3.21
N ASN A 820 46.42 -26.77 2.32
CA ASN A 820 46.77 -28.15 2.67
C ASN A 820 45.74 -28.89 3.54
N LEU A 821 44.47 -28.47 3.52
CA LEU A 821 43.33 -29.12 4.19
C LEU A 821 42.73 -30.20 3.27
N LEU A 822 43.46 -31.31 3.10
CA LEU A 822 43.22 -32.31 2.05
C LEU A 822 41.85 -33.00 2.14
N GLN A 823 41.32 -33.26 3.33
CA GLN A 823 40.07 -34.00 3.49
C GLN A 823 38.85 -33.12 3.12
N GLU A 824 38.83 -31.87 3.59
CA GLU A 824 37.77 -30.91 3.27
C GLU A 824 37.81 -30.52 1.79
N SER A 825 39.01 -30.35 1.24
CA SER A 825 39.24 -30.12 -0.19
C SER A 825 38.69 -31.27 -1.05
N LEU A 826 38.92 -32.53 -0.65
CA LEU A 826 38.38 -33.70 -1.34
C LEU A 826 36.85 -33.70 -1.32
N THR A 827 36.23 -33.51 -0.15
CA THR A 827 34.77 -33.54 -0.04
C THR A 827 34.08 -32.48 -0.89
N ASN A 828 34.64 -31.26 -0.98
CA ASN A 828 34.10 -30.23 -1.87
C ASN A 828 34.35 -30.57 -3.34
N ALA A 829 35.49 -31.15 -3.72
CA ALA A 829 35.75 -31.57 -5.10
C ALA A 829 34.79 -32.69 -5.56
N GLU A 830 34.48 -33.65 -4.69
CA GLU A 830 33.52 -34.73 -4.98
C GLU A 830 32.11 -34.17 -5.18
N HIS A 831 31.66 -33.24 -4.32
CA HIS A 831 30.39 -32.54 -4.52
C HIS A 831 30.37 -31.69 -5.79
N ALA A 832 31.48 -31.04 -6.14
CA ALA A 832 31.60 -30.30 -7.40
C ALA A 832 31.42 -31.24 -8.59
N LEU A 833 32.04 -32.42 -8.54
CA LEU A 833 31.96 -33.43 -9.59
C LEU A 833 30.55 -33.98 -9.77
N GLU A 834 29.87 -34.28 -8.66
CA GLU A 834 28.48 -34.74 -8.68
C GLU A 834 27.57 -33.69 -9.32
N ALA A 835 27.67 -32.43 -8.85
CA ALA A 835 26.88 -31.32 -9.36
C ALA A 835 27.15 -30.98 -10.84
N ALA A 836 28.39 -31.13 -11.31
CA ALA A 836 28.75 -30.93 -12.70
C ALA A 836 28.21 -32.03 -13.64
N LYS A 837 28.04 -33.26 -13.15
CA LYS A 837 27.51 -34.39 -13.94
C LYS A 837 25.98 -34.37 -14.07
N SER A 838 25.29 -33.86 -13.06
CA SER A 838 23.83 -33.79 -13.01
C SER A 838 23.21 -32.57 -13.72
N SER A 839 24.04 -31.67 -14.25
CA SER A 839 23.55 -30.48 -14.95
C SER A 839 22.94 -30.80 -16.33
N TYR A 840 21.86 -30.10 -16.68
CA TYR A 840 21.16 -30.25 -17.97
C TYR A 840 22.07 -29.95 -19.18
N SER A 841 23.05 -29.06 -19.01
CA SER A 841 24.14 -28.79 -19.96
C SER A 841 25.50 -29.01 -19.30
N ILE A 842 26.15 -30.15 -19.57
CA ILE A 842 27.47 -30.46 -19.00
C ILE A 842 28.50 -29.46 -19.52
N ASN A 843 29.08 -28.67 -18.61
CA ASN A 843 30.23 -27.83 -18.92
C ASN A 843 31.52 -28.66 -18.82
N TYR A 844 31.95 -29.20 -19.95
CA TYR A 844 33.11 -30.10 -20.04
C TYR A 844 34.42 -29.44 -19.57
N ASN A 845 34.56 -28.11 -19.69
CA ASN A 845 35.73 -27.39 -19.20
C ASN A 845 35.79 -27.37 -17.67
N GLU A 846 34.67 -27.05 -17.02
CA GLU A 846 34.57 -27.12 -15.56
C GLU A 846 34.75 -28.55 -15.04
N LEU A 847 34.14 -29.52 -15.72
CA LEU A 847 34.29 -30.95 -15.37
C LEU A 847 35.77 -31.38 -15.41
N ALA A 848 36.51 -30.97 -16.45
CA ALA A 848 37.93 -31.28 -16.58
C ALA A 848 38.78 -30.60 -15.47
N ARG A 849 38.46 -29.36 -15.11
CA ARG A 849 39.14 -28.65 -13.99
C ARG A 849 38.90 -29.30 -12.63
N ILE A 850 37.70 -29.85 -12.41
CA ILE A 850 37.39 -30.59 -11.19
C ILE A 850 38.23 -31.87 -11.14
N HIS A 851 38.33 -32.62 -12.23
CA HIS A 851 39.19 -33.80 -12.32
C HIS A 851 40.68 -33.49 -12.07
N ASP A 852 41.20 -32.37 -12.58
CA ASP A 852 42.57 -31.93 -12.27
C ASP A 852 42.75 -31.63 -10.78
N THR A 853 41.75 -31.03 -10.15
CA THR A 853 41.79 -30.68 -8.72
C THR A 853 41.78 -31.94 -7.86
N LEU A 854 40.91 -32.91 -8.19
CA LEU A 854 40.90 -34.25 -7.58
C LEU A 854 42.24 -34.97 -7.75
N THR A 855 42.83 -34.90 -8.95
CA THR A 855 44.15 -35.44 -9.22
C THR A 855 45.20 -34.84 -8.28
N ARG A 856 45.27 -33.51 -8.16
CA ARG A 856 46.22 -32.83 -7.27
C ARG A 856 46.02 -33.24 -5.81
N ILE A 857 44.77 -33.39 -5.36
CA ILE A 857 44.43 -33.84 -4.00
C ILE A 857 44.94 -35.27 -3.76
N HIS A 858 44.64 -36.21 -4.67
CA HIS A 858 45.05 -37.60 -4.55
C HIS A 858 46.57 -37.78 -4.63
N LEU A 859 47.25 -37.03 -5.49
CA LEU A 859 48.72 -37.01 -5.54
C LEU A 859 49.33 -36.52 -4.22
N LYS A 860 48.81 -35.43 -3.63
CA LYS A 860 49.27 -34.97 -2.29
C LYS A 860 49.00 -36.00 -1.19
N ARG A 861 47.92 -36.77 -1.31
CA ARG A 861 47.57 -37.88 -0.39
C ARG A 861 48.37 -39.16 -0.66
N LYS A 862 49.17 -39.22 -1.74
CA LYS A 862 49.87 -40.42 -2.23
C LYS A 862 48.95 -41.58 -2.62
N ASP A 863 47.72 -41.28 -3.03
CA ASP A 863 46.77 -42.26 -3.57
C ASP A 863 46.86 -42.27 -5.10
N PHE A 864 47.91 -42.91 -5.61
CA PHE A 864 48.25 -42.88 -7.03
C PHE A 864 47.20 -43.56 -7.91
N ALA A 865 46.56 -44.63 -7.43
CA ALA A 865 45.54 -45.35 -8.18
C ALA A 865 44.30 -44.50 -8.46
N ARG A 866 43.83 -43.73 -7.46
CA ARG A 866 42.73 -42.77 -7.66
C ARG A 866 43.17 -41.57 -8.49
N ALA A 867 44.38 -41.03 -8.25
CA ALA A 867 44.92 -39.96 -9.09
C ALA A 867 44.95 -40.38 -10.57
N HIS A 868 45.37 -41.63 -10.85
CA HIS A 868 45.40 -42.19 -12.19
C HIS A 868 44.00 -42.23 -12.85
N LEU A 869 43.00 -42.73 -12.11
CA LEU A 869 41.61 -42.78 -12.58
C LEU A 869 41.06 -41.38 -12.92
N GLU A 870 41.30 -40.40 -12.04
CA GLU A 870 40.82 -39.03 -12.24
C GLU A 870 41.50 -38.35 -13.44
N ILE A 871 42.79 -38.62 -13.67
CA ILE A 871 43.47 -38.14 -14.87
C ILE A 871 42.88 -38.76 -16.14
N GLN A 872 42.58 -40.07 -16.14
CA GLN A 872 41.92 -40.72 -17.29
C GLN A 872 40.54 -40.12 -17.57
N ASN A 873 39.76 -39.83 -16.52
CA ASN A 873 38.46 -39.18 -16.65
C ASN A 873 38.59 -37.74 -17.20
N GLY A 874 39.56 -36.96 -16.69
CA GLY A 874 39.86 -35.62 -17.20
C GLY A 874 40.31 -35.62 -18.66
N PHE A 875 41.15 -36.59 -19.04
CA PHE A 875 41.61 -36.80 -20.41
C PHE A 875 40.44 -37.14 -21.36
N ALA A 876 39.60 -38.11 -21.00
CA ALA A 876 38.42 -38.48 -21.79
C ALA A 876 37.45 -37.31 -21.97
N THR A 877 37.28 -36.49 -20.92
CA THR A 877 36.44 -35.28 -20.94
C THR A 877 36.94 -34.25 -21.96
N ARG A 878 38.25 -34.00 -22.00
CA ARG A 878 38.87 -33.05 -22.94
C ARG A 878 38.90 -33.57 -24.38
N GLN A 879 39.11 -34.87 -24.57
CA GLN A 879 39.15 -35.50 -25.90
C GLN A 879 37.84 -35.34 -26.68
N MET A 880 36.69 -35.27 -26.01
CA MET A 880 35.39 -35.16 -26.68
C MET A 880 35.07 -33.75 -27.21
N ARG A 881 35.58 -32.66 -26.59
CA ARG A 881 35.15 -31.28 -26.91
C ARG A 881 36.18 -30.16 -26.75
N CYS A 882 37.37 -30.41 -26.18
CA CYS A 882 38.40 -29.39 -25.94
C CYS A 882 39.82 -29.90 -26.31
N PRO A 883 40.10 -30.11 -27.61
CA PRO A 883 41.34 -30.73 -28.07
C PRO A 883 42.60 -29.91 -27.76
N ASN A 884 42.48 -28.60 -27.53
CA ASN A 884 43.62 -27.72 -27.28
C ASN A 884 44.26 -27.93 -25.89
N ASP A 885 43.52 -28.41 -24.88
CA ASP A 885 44.03 -28.64 -23.51
C ASP A 885 44.47 -30.10 -23.28
N LEU A 886 44.47 -30.92 -24.34
CA LEU A 886 44.84 -32.33 -24.30
C LEU A 886 46.31 -32.57 -23.84
N PRO A 887 47.31 -31.78 -24.28
CA PRO A 887 48.71 -31.99 -23.90
C PRO A 887 48.97 -31.95 -22.39
N LEU A 888 48.30 -31.04 -21.67
CA LEU A 888 48.41 -30.93 -20.21
C LEU A 888 47.96 -32.21 -19.50
N SER A 889 46.88 -32.82 -20.00
CA SER A 889 46.35 -34.07 -19.43
C SER A 889 47.27 -35.25 -19.71
N GLN A 890 47.89 -35.29 -20.90
CA GLN A 890 48.87 -36.32 -21.27
C GLN A 890 50.13 -36.22 -20.41
N ILE A 891 50.63 -35.01 -20.13
CA ILE A 891 51.79 -34.79 -19.26
C ILE A 891 51.50 -35.24 -17.82
N HIS A 892 50.33 -34.86 -17.27
CA HIS A 892 49.93 -35.31 -15.94
C HIS A 892 49.75 -36.84 -15.87
N LEU A 893 49.19 -37.46 -16.91
CA LEU A 893 49.01 -38.91 -16.98
C LEU A 893 50.35 -39.64 -17.07
N ALA A 894 51.27 -39.15 -17.88
CA ALA A 894 52.62 -39.67 -17.98
C ALA A 894 53.35 -39.58 -16.63
N ASN A 895 53.25 -38.44 -15.93
CA ASN A 895 53.78 -38.29 -14.58
C ASN A 895 53.20 -39.31 -13.58
N ALA A 896 51.89 -39.55 -13.61
CA ALA A 896 51.27 -40.58 -12.77
C ALA A 896 51.80 -41.98 -13.10
N TYR A 897 51.95 -42.32 -14.40
CA TYR A 897 52.54 -43.58 -14.83
C TYR A 897 53.99 -43.78 -14.42
N THR A 898 54.78 -42.70 -14.29
CA THR A 898 56.13 -42.80 -13.74
C THR A 898 56.12 -43.32 -12.30
N HIS A 899 55.16 -42.88 -11.48
CA HIS A 899 55.03 -43.30 -10.09
C HIS A 899 54.49 -44.73 -9.93
N GLU A 900 53.72 -45.22 -10.91
CA GLU A 900 53.22 -46.61 -10.96
C GLU A 900 54.20 -47.59 -11.64
N ASN A 901 55.42 -47.16 -11.98
CA ASN A 901 56.41 -47.94 -12.76
C ASN A 901 55.92 -48.37 -14.17
N ARG A 902 54.92 -47.70 -14.74
CA ARG A 902 54.40 -47.92 -16.11
C ARG A 902 55.20 -47.10 -17.13
N THR A 903 56.52 -47.31 -17.15
CA THR A 903 57.46 -46.44 -17.87
C THR A 903 57.23 -46.39 -19.38
N LYS A 904 56.85 -47.51 -20.00
CA LYS A 904 56.63 -47.58 -21.45
C LYS A 904 55.45 -46.71 -21.89
N GLU A 905 54.32 -46.82 -21.19
CA GLU A 905 53.10 -46.08 -21.48
C GLU A 905 53.25 -44.59 -21.18
N ALA A 906 54.05 -44.23 -20.18
CA ALA A 906 54.41 -42.84 -19.90
C ALA A 906 55.22 -42.21 -21.05
N ILE A 907 56.17 -42.96 -21.62
CA ILE A 907 56.97 -42.51 -22.76
C ILE A 907 56.11 -42.37 -24.01
N ASP A 908 55.25 -43.35 -24.30
CA ASP A 908 54.36 -43.32 -25.46
C ASP A 908 53.43 -42.08 -25.42
N LEU A 909 52.83 -41.78 -24.25
CA LEU A 909 52.00 -40.59 -24.03
C LEU A 909 52.73 -39.26 -24.25
N LEU A 910 53.99 -39.16 -23.81
CA LEU A 910 54.77 -37.93 -23.97
C LEU A 910 55.25 -37.74 -25.42
N ASN A 911 55.53 -38.84 -26.13
CA ASN A 911 55.92 -38.80 -27.55
C ASN A 911 54.76 -38.41 -28.48
N ASP A 912 53.53 -38.68 -28.07
CA ASP A 912 52.31 -38.28 -28.80
C ASP A 912 52.06 -36.76 -28.77
N ILE A 913 52.75 -36.00 -27.92
CA ILE A 913 52.63 -34.54 -27.83
C ILE A 913 53.60 -33.87 -28.81
N HIS A 914 53.07 -33.13 -29.79
CA HIS A 914 53.88 -32.33 -30.71
C HIS A 914 54.19 -30.94 -30.14
N GLU A 915 55.37 -30.39 -30.47
CA GLU A 915 55.83 -29.07 -29.99
C GLU A 915 54.82 -27.94 -30.30
N ASP A 916 54.14 -27.99 -31.46
CA ASP A 916 53.08 -27.03 -31.84
C ASP A 916 51.84 -27.10 -30.91
N GLN A 917 51.57 -28.26 -30.31
CA GLN A 917 50.46 -28.42 -29.36
C GLN A 917 50.79 -27.83 -27.99
N LEU A 918 52.07 -27.64 -27.65
CA LEU A 918 52.47 -26.96 -26.42
C LEU A 918 52.20 -25.45 -26.49
N LEU A 919 52.09 -24.89 -27.70
CA LEU A 919 51.83 -23.46 -27.95
C LEU A 919 50.34 -23.11 -27.96
N SER A 920 49.43 -24.10 -28.05
CA SER A 920 48.00 -23.87 -28.25
C SER A 920 47.15 -23.92 -26.97
N VAL A 921 47.77 -24.16 -25.80
CA VAL A 921 47.07 -24.28 -24.51
C VAL A 921 46.68 -22.91 -23.96
N HIS A 922 45.37 -22.65 -23.80
CA HIS A 922 44.83 -21.32 -23.51
C HIS A 922 45.02 -20.84 -22.05
N HIS A 923 45.54 -21.69 -21.16
CA HIS A 923 45.53 -21.47 -19.71
C HIS A 923 46.87 -21.73 -19.00
N TYR A 924 47.90 -22.08 -19.76
CA TYR A 924 49.23 -22.34 -19.23
C TYR A 924 50.22 -21.59 -20.13
N THR A 925 51.26 -21.00 -19.56
CA THR A 925 52.32 -20.45 -20.40
C THR A 925 52.97 -21.64 -21.11
N SER A 926 53.15 -21.53 -22.43
CA SER A 926 53.73 -22.62 -23.24
C SER A 926 55.04 -23.11 -22.61
N ALA A 927 55.81 -22.17 -22.06
CA ALA A 927 57.04 -22.41 -21.34
C ALA A 927 56.87 -23.23 -20.04
N GLN A 928 55.78 -23.05 -19.29
CA GLN A 928 55.56 -23.84 -18.07
C GLN A 928 55.14 -25.26 -18.44
N LEU A 929 54.36 -25.42 -19.52
CA LEU A 929 53.88 -26.72 -19.97
C LEU A 929 55.03 -27.58 -20.49
N SER A 930 55.89 -26.98 -21.33
CA SER A 930 57.09 -27.63 -21.84
C SER A 930 58.06 -27.97 -20.71
N LYS A 931 58.21 -27.10 -19.70
CA LYS A 931 59.00 -27.42 -18.50
C LYS A 931 58.46 -28.63 -17.75
N ASP A 932 57.15 -28.71 -17.52
CA ASP A 932 56.52 -29.82 -16.81
C ASP A 932 56.65 -31.14 -17.60
N MET A 933 56.61 -31.07 -18.94
CA MET A 933 56.91 -32.18 -19.84
C MET A 933 58.38 -32.61 -19.75
N ALA A 934 59.32 -31.67 -19.68
CA ALA A 934 60.74 -31.97 -19.51
C ALA A 934 61.03 -32.63 -18.15
N ALA A 935 60.36 -32.17 -17.08
CA ALA A 935 60.44 -32.80 -15.76
C ALA A 935 59.91 -34.24 -15.79
N ALA A 936 58.85 -34.51 -16.56
CA ALA A 936 58.34 -35.87 -16.76
C ALA A 936 59.38 -36.79 -17.44
N TYR A 937 60.00 -36.32 -18.53
CA TYR A 937 61.10 -37.05 -19.18
C TYR A 937 62.31 -37.25 -18.27
N TYR A 938 62.65 -36.26 -17.44
CA TYR A 938 63.70 -36.38 -16.44
C TYR A 938 63.42 -37.51 -15.43
N ASN A 939 62.19 -37.57 -14.91
CA ASN A 939 61.78 -38.63 -13.97
C ASN A 939 61.84 -40.03 -14.60
N LEU A 940 61.58 -40.12 -15.92
CA LEU A 940 61.71 -41.34 -16.71
C LEU A 940 63.16 -41.68 -17.12
N LYS A 941 64.14 -40.87 -16.72
CA LYS A 941 65.56 -40.97 -17.12
C LYS A 941 65.79 -40.80 -18.62
N GLN A 942 64.88 -40.15 -19.34
CA GLN A 942 65.00 -39.79 -20.76
C GLN A 942 65.65 -38.41 -20.89
N TYR A 943 66.93 -38.32 -20.54
CA TYR A 943 67.63 -37.05 -20.36
C TYR A 943 67.80 -36.23 -21.65
N GLU A 944 67.99 -36.89 -22.80
CA GLU A 944 68.14 -36.21 -24.10
C GLU A 944 66.82 -35.54 -24.54
N SER A 945 65.70 -36.25 -24.39
CA SER A 945 64.36 -35.69 -24.66
C SER A 945 64.02 -34.53 -23.72
N ALA A 946 64.39 -34.64 -22.44
CA ALA A 946 64.21 -33.55 -21.47
C ALA A 946 65.00 -32.29 -21.85
N LEU A 947 66.27 -32.44 -22.28
CA LEU A 947 67.09 -31.32 -22.74
C LEU A 947 66.51 -30.63 -23.99
N ARG A 948 66.03 -31.40 -24.97
CA ARG A 948 65.40 -30.86 -26.18
C ARG A 948 64.18 -29.99 -25.84
N ILE A 949 63.30 -30.48 -24.96
CA ILE A 949 62.11 -29.73 -24.55
C ILE A 949 62.46 -28.49 -23.71
N LEU A 950 63.52 -28.54 -22.89
CA LEU A 950 63.99 -27.36 -22.15
C LEU A 950 64.60 -26.28 -23.07
N GLN A 951 65.28 -26.68 -24.15
CA GLN A 951 65.72 -25.72 -25.17
C GLN A 951 64.54 -25.06 -25.87
N PHE A 952 63.51 -25.84 -26.22
CA PHE A 952 62.24 -25.31 -26.75
C PHE A 952 61.55 -24.37 -25.75
N THR A 953 61.63 -24.68 -24.46
CA THR A 953 61.10 -23.83 -23.38
C THR A 953 61.77 -22.46 -23.41
N LEU A 954 63.11 -22.42 -23.36
CA LEU A 954 63.89 -21.17 -23.33
C LEU A 954 63.67 -20.29 -24.57
N SER A 955 63.41 -20.87 -25.76
CA SER A 955 63.17 -20.08 -26.98
C SER A 955 61.78 -19.42 -27.02
N HIS A 956 60.87 -19.79 -26.12
CA HIS A 956 59.49 -19.29 -26.09
C HIS A 956 59.11 -18.59 -24.77
N ILE A 957 60.10 -18.32 -23.90
CA ILE A 957 59.90 -17.50 -22.70
C ILE A 957 59.69 -16.04 -23.11
N THR A 958 58.69 -15.39 -22.51
CA THR A 958 58.38 -13.97 -22.77
C THR A 958 58.98 -13.05 -21.71
N ASP A 959 59.19 -11.77 -22.05
CA ASP A 959 59.72 -10.75 -21.13
C ASP A 959 58.84 -10.65 -19.86
N GLY A 960 59.35 -11.17 -18.73
CA GLY A 960 58.67 -11.19 -17.44
C GLY A 960 58.64 -12.55 -16.73
N GLU A 961 58.94 -13.65 -17.43
CA GLU A 961 58.93 -15.03 -16.90
C GLU A 961 60.30 -15.49 -16.35
N HIS A 962 61.06 -14.58 -15.73
CA HIS A 962 62.42 -14.83 -15.25
C HIS A 962 62.55 -16.03 -14.31
N TYR A 963 61.51 -16.35 -13.53
CA TYR A 963 61.52 -17.53 -12.67
C TYR A 963 61.52 -18.84 -13.45
N LEU A 964 60.73 -18.93 -14.52
CA LEU A 964 60.70 -20.10 -15.41
C LEU A 964 62.03 -20.27 -16.12
N GLU A 965 62.62 -19.17 -16.58
CA GLU A 965 63.91 -19.14 -17.25
C GLU A 965 65.01 -19.67 -16.33
N ALA A 966 65.02 -19.21 -15.07
CA ALA A 966 65.94 -19.70 -14.05
C ALA A 966 65.73 -21.20 -13.73
N GLU A 967 64.49 -21.65 -13.57
CA GLU A 967 64.18 -23.07 -13.32
C GLU A 967 64.56 -23.96 -14.50
N ALA A 968 64.32 -23.51 -15.74
CA ALA A 968 64.68 -24.26 -16.94
C ALA A 968 66.20 -24.45 -17.04
N HIS A 969 66.97 -23.37 -16.84
CA HIS A 969 68.44 -23.45 -16.76
C HIS A 969 68.92 -24.33 -15.62
N PHE A 970 68.28 -24.25 -14.45
CA PHE A 970 68.60 -25.14 -13.32
C PHE A 970 68.38 -26.62 -13.68
N LEU A 971 67.22 -26.95 -14.28
CA LEU A 971 66.90 -28.32 -14.67
C LEU A 971 67.87 -28.83 -15.76
N MET A 972 68.21 -28.01 -16.76
CA MET A 972 69.24 -28.34 -17.75
C MET A 972 70.59 -28.63 -17.09
N GLY A 973 71.03 -27.79 -16.14
CA GLY A 973 72.26 -28.01 -15.38
C GLY A 973 72.24 -29.33 -14.60
N THR A 974 71.13 -29.67 -13.95
CA THR A 974 71.00 -30.96 -13.26
C THR A 974 71.05 -32.17 -14.19
N ILE A 975 70.49 -32.05 -15.41
CA ILE A 975 70.53 -33.10 -16.43
C ILE A 975 71.95 -33.28 -16.97
N CYS A 976 72.63 -32.20 -17.35
CA CYS A 976 74.02 -32.23 -17.81
C CYS A 976 74.94 -32.87 -16.75
N TRP A 977 74.70 -32.59 -15.46
CA TRP A 977 75.45 -33.20 -14.37
C TRP A 977 75.25 -34.72 -14.31
N LYS A 978 73.99 -35.19 -14.47
CA LYS A 978 73.66 -36.63 -14.50
C LYS A 978 74.27 -37.34 -15.71
N LEU A 979 74.42 -36.65 -16.84
CA LEU A 979 75.07 -37.16 -18.05
C LEU A 979 76.62 -37.09 -18.00
N GLY A 980 77.19 -36.37 -17.01
CA GLY A 980 78.63 -36.23 -16.83
C GLY A 980 79.28 -35.05 -17.55
N ASP A 981 78.49 -34.15 -18.16
CA ASP A 981 78.97 -32.94 -18.85
C ASP A 981 79.17 -31.78 -17.86
N LYS A 982 80.33 -31.75 -17.22
CA LYS A 982 80.69 -30.73 -16.22
C LYS A 982 80.75 -29.30 -16.79
N PRO A 983 81.30 -29.04 -17.99
CA PRO A 983 81.29 -27.71 -18.59
C PRO A 983 79.88 -27.12 -18.75
N GLN A 984 78.95 -27.86 -19.37
CA GLN A 984 77.59 -27.37 -19.59
C GLN A 984 76.80 -27.25 -18.28
N THR A 985 77.07 -28.12 -17.31
CA THR A 985 76.50 -28.02 -15.95
C THR A 985 76.80 -26.66 -15.33
N LEU A 986 78.06 -26.23 -15.38
CA LEU A 986 78.49 -24.97 -14.78
C LEU A 986 77.87 -23.77 -15.50
N GLU A 987 77.84 -23.80 -16.82
CA GLU A 987 77.28 -22.74 -17.65
C GLU A 987 75.79 -22.50 -17.36
N HIS A 988 74.98 -23.57 -17.35
CA HIS A 988 73.55 -23.44 -17.08
C HIS A 988 73.24 -23.01 -15.64
N LEU A 989 73.99 -23.49 -14.64
CA LEU A 989 73.82 -23.03 -13.25
C LEU A 989 74.20 -21.55 -13.08
N GLN A 990 75.21 -21.07 -13.79
CA GLN A 990 75.56 -19.64 -13.81
C GLN A 990 74.46 -18.80 -14.46
N GLN A 991 73.88 -19.24 -15.56
CA GLN A 991 72.77 -18.54 -16.20
C GLN A 991 71.53 -18.48 -15.28
N ALA A 992 71.19 -19.58 -14.60
CA ALA A 992 70.10 -19.59 -13.63
C ALA A 992 70.29 -18.54 -12.52
N LEU A 993 71.50 -18.41 -11.98
CA LEU A 993 71.85 -17.40 -10.97
C LEU A 993 71.74 -15.97 -11.50
N ILE A 994 72.25 -15.71 -12.71
CA ILE A 994 72.19 -14.39 -13.36
C ILE A 994 70.73 -13.94 -13.55
N VAL A 995 69.84 -14.85 -13.93
CA VAL A 995 68.42 -14.55 -14.13
C VAL A 995 67.73 -14.25 -12.80
N LEU A 996 68.06 -14.99 -11.73
CA LEU A 996 67.53 -14.74 -10.38
C LEU A 996 68.01 -13.40 -9.79
N ASP A 997 69.26 -13.00 -10.02
CA ASP A 997 69.85 -11.75 -9.48
C ASP A 997 69.31 -10.47 -10.15
N LYS A 998 68.74 -10.56 -11.37
CA LYS A 998 68.30 -9.38 -12.14
C LYS A 998 67.13 -8.60 -11.53
N LYS A 999 66.44 -9.09 -10.48
CA LYS A 999 65.48 -8.29 -9.68
C LYS A 999 65.41 -8.74 -8.21
N ASN A 1000 65.39 -7.77 -7.30
CA ASN A 1000 64.96 -7.86 -5.89
C ASN A 1000 63.49 -8.32 -5.76
N THR A 1001 63.15 -9.53 -6.20
CA THR A 1001 61.84 -10.12 -5.95
C THR A 1001 61.84 -10.73 -4.54
N GLN A 1002 60.87 -10.35 -3.72
CA GLN A 1002 60.60 -11.01 -2.45
C GLN A 1002 60.25 -12.48 -2.72
N VAL A 1003 61.24 -13.37 -2.56
CA VAL A 1003 61.10 -14.81 -2.75
C VAL A 1003 60.49 -15.41 -1.49
N VAL A 1004 59.18 -15.71 -1.51
CA VAL A 1004 58.49 -16.42 -0.41
C VAL A 1004 58.39 -17.94 -0.69
N HIS A 1005 58.66 -18.42 -1.90
CA HIS A 1005 58.50 -19.84 -2.24
C HIS A 1005 59.62 -20.45 -3.09
N ALA A 1006 60.88 -20.12 -2.83
CA ALA A 1006 61.95 -21.08 -3.14
C ALA A 1006 61.94 -22.15 -2.02
N ARG A 1007 61.52 -23.38 -2.34
CA ARG A 1007 61.90 -24.50 -1.47
C ARG A 1007 63.43 -24.64 -1.55
N PRO A 1008 64.09 -24.92 -0.41
CA PRO A 1008 65.54 -24.97 -0.32
C PRO A 1008 66.17 -26.02 -1.24
#